data_AF-A0AA48HEZ5-F1
#
_entry.id   AF-A0AA48HEZ5-F1
#
_cell.length_a   1.000
_cell.length_b   1.000
_cell.length_c   1.000
_cell.angle_alpha   90.00
_cell.angle_beta   90.00
_cell.angle_gamma   90.00
#
_symmetry.space_group_name_H-M   'P 1'
#
loop_
_entity.id
_entity.type
_entity.pdbx_description
1 polymer ?
#
loop_
_entity_poly.entity_id
_entity_poly.type
_entity_poly.pdbx_seq_one_letter_code
_entity_poly.pdbx_strand_id
1 'polypeptide(L)'
;MAFIVGTAGNDTLNGTSGADTILALEGNDVVSAGDGADLVDGGAGNDLLDGGIGNDTLLGGFGNDTLLAGFGSDSFSGGDGIDTYQIAGTAVDAFAFNINLQTGTDTFGNTYSGIEVVVGGSQNDTVIGNDAVNERLDGGSGNDSLSGGGGNDTLLGGLGDDQLFGGTGTDSLDGGSGNDTLSGGEGNDTLFGGVGNDSLIGGDGNDLLVGGDGADTLIGGAGNDQLRGNAGTDLIDAGDGNDQIVIDGFDTAFGGAGDDTFFLDPGVIGINDNMTIAGGETGETSGDVLDLSVSLDALRITYGTNGEGGTVNGIDTDTGTDLTFIEIERVIATDENDTIDGVLATSGINVETRGGDDLIFTGSGNDTIDAGAGNDFVFAGAGDDVITGGAGNDALFGEAGDDLLIAGAGDAVDAGAGDDTIGFDPSLSGTTAISVTGGESDEDEGGDALSLDGLTNFSITWTGGDKSSESGTLTYLNSSGQTVTVNFTEIERVICFARGTLIQTERGEVPVQDLRLGDMVLTADHGMQPVRWLAVRRLSAGDLAGAPHLRPIRIRAGVLGPDLPRRDLIVSPQHRILVRSKVAQRMFGSPEVLVAARQLLELDGVDVIEDGRGVDYWHFMCDRHEVVRAEGLEAETLFTGPEALKAIPQECRDELFTLFPELGASKRPRSIPARPLPKGSACRRLVARHIRNNKPLVGCRLSG
;
A
#
# COMPACT_ATOMS: atom_id res chain seq x y z
N MET A 1 66.11 -16.71 -27.84
CA MET A 1 66.57 -15.32 -27.74
C MET A 1 66.68 -14.72 -29.12
N ALA A 2 65.51 -14.43 -29.68
CA ALA A 2 65.22 -13.44 -30.68
C ALA A 2 64.86 -12.12 -29.98
N PHE A 3 64.93 -11.03 -30.74
CA PHE A 3 64.33 -9.76 -30.39
C PHE A 3 63.41 -9.42 -31.56
N ILE A 4 62.11 -9.41 -31.30
CA ILE A 4 61.04 -9.30 -32.30
C ILE A 4 60.32 -7.98 -32.06
N VAL A 5 60.03 -7.27 -33.13
CA VAL A 5 59.30 -5.99 -33.09
C VAL A 5 58.27 -6.03 -34.21
N GLY A 6 57.01 -5.76 -33.87
CA GLY A 6 55.90 -5.59 -34.80
C GLY A 6 55.94 -4.25 -35.54
N THR A 7 54.76 -3.79 -35.96
CA THR A 7 54.58 -2.61 -36.80
C THR A 7 53.68 -1.57 -36.12
N ALA A 8 52.72 -0.98 -36.84
CA ALA A 8 51.74 -0.05 -36.27
C ALA A 8 50.35 -0.42 -36.79
N GLY A 9 50.10 -1.72 -36.87
CA GLY A 9 48.83 -2.34 -37.17
C GLY A 9 48.95 -3.86 -37.06
N ASN A 10 47.80 -4.50 -36.89
CA ASN A 10 47.59 -5.91 -36.53
C ASN A 10 48.64 -6.88 -37.08
N ASP A 11 49.52 -7.34 -36.20
CA ASP A 11 50.60 -8.29 -36.46
C ASP A 11 50.29 -9.69 -35.88
N THR A 12 51.08 -10.68 -36.31
CA THR A 12 51.05 -12.03 -35.73
C THR A 12 52.48 -12.47 -35.47
N LEU A 13 52.91 -12.40 -34.22
CA LEU A 13 54.29 -12.55 -33.78
C LEU A 13 54.48 -13.91 -33.11
N ASN A 14 55.55 -14.61 -33.49
CA ASN A 14 55.86 -15.94 -32.98
C ASN A 14 57.33 -15.93 -32.53
N GLY A 15 57.58 -16.28 -31.28
CA GLY A 15 58.92 -16.44 -30.73
C GLY A 15 59.57 -17.78 -31.07
N THR A 16 60.40 -18.27 -30.15
CA THR A 16 61.28 -19.43 -30.32
C THR A 16 61.23 -20.34 -29.09
N SER A 17 62.19 -21.26 -28.95
CA SER A 17 62.27 -22.16 -27.79
C SER A 17 63.31 -21.69 -26.76
N GLY A 18 63.36 -20.39 -26.45
CA GLY A 18 63.98 -19.95 -25.21
C GLY A 18 64.26 -18.46 -25.08
N ALA A 19 63.74 -17.78 -24.05
CA ALA A 19 64.10 -16.43 -23.60
C ALA A 19 64.16 -15.37 -24.71
N ASP A 20 62.99 -14.93 -25.16
CA ASP A 20 62.77 -13.94 -26.21
C ASP A 20 62.31 -12.58 -25.66
N THR A 21 62.29 -11.57 -26.53
CA THR A 21 61.69 -10.26 -26.24
C THR A 21 60.90 -9.82 -27.45
N ILE A 22 59.60 -9.58 -27.27
CA ILE A 22 58.62 -9.28 -28.32
C ILE A 22 57.92 -7.97 -27.96
N LEU A 23 57.97 -7.00 -28.86
CA LEU A 23 57.25 -5.72 -28.75
C LEU A 23 56.27 -5.63 -29.92
N ALA A 24 54.96 -5.64 -29.68
CA ALA A 24 53.95 -5.69 -30.75
C ALA A 24 53.69 -4.28 -31.35
N LEU A 25 53.56 -3.27 -30.46
CA LEU A 25 53.51 -1.81 -30.65
C LEU A 25 52.11 -1.18 -30.71
N GLU A 26 51.57 -0.91 -31.91
CA GLU A 26 50.22 -0.37 -32.11
C GLU A 26 49.48 -1.35 -33.02
N GLY A 27 48.27 -1.78 -32.67
CA GLY A 27 47.53 -2.79 -33.42
C GLY A 27 46.68 -3.65 -32.50
N ASN A 28 45.83 -4.52 -33.06
CA ASN A 28 45.28 -5.64 -32.30
C ASN A 28 46.06 -6.87 -32.75
N ASP A 29 47.07 -7.23 -31.96
CA ASP A 29 48.14 -8.15 -32.30
C ASP A 29 47.92 -9.52 -31.66
N VAL A 30 48.52 -10.55 -32.26
CA VAL A 30 48.51 -11.92 -31.71
C VAL A 30 49.95 -12.38 -31.51
N VAL A 31 50.33 -12.62 -30.25
CA VAL A 31 51.68 -13.01 -29.86
C VAL A 31 51.67 -14.38 -29.20
N SER A 32 52.53 -15.28 -29.65
CA SER A 32 52.86 -16.52 -28.94
C SER A 32 54.39 -16.61 -28.80
N ALA A 33 54.90 -16.58 -27.57
CA ALA A 33 56.32 -16.45 -27.28
C ALA A 33 57.06 -17.79 -27.40
N GLY A 34 56.54 -18.87 -26.78
CA GLY A 34 56.93 -20.24 -27.10
C GLY A 34 57.39 -21.03 -25.88
N ASP A 35 58.63 -21.55 -25.90
CA ASP A 35 59.28 -22.00 -24.65
C ASP A 35 60.27 -20.91 -24.24
N GLY A 36 60.41 -20.57 -22.97
CA GLY A 36 61.44 -19.63 -22.57
C GLY A 36 61.39 -19.04 -21.16
N ALA A 37 61.61 -17.74 -21.15
CA ALA A 37 61.56 -16.84 -20.01
C ALA A 37 61.48 -15.45 -20.66
N ASP A 38 60.31 -15.22 -21.24
CA ASP A 38 60.08 -14.33 -22.36
C ASP A 38 59.47 -13.00 -21.88
N LEU A 39 59.80 -11.90 -22.56
CA LEU A 39 59.20 -10.60 -22.30
C LEU A 39 58.32 -10.23 -23.50
N VAL A 40 57.02 -10.12 -23.28
CA VAL A 40 56.01 -9.71 -24.26
C VAL A 40 55.39 -8.39 -23.82
N ASP A 41 55.38 -7.43 -24.73
CA ASP A 41 54.78 -6.10 -24.58
C ASP A 41 53.85 -5.91 -25.80
N GLY A 42 52.54 -5.94 -25.57
CA GLY A 42 51.52 -5.73 -26.61
C GLY A 42 51.60 -4.29 -27.12
N GLY A 43 51.19 -3.35 -26.28
CA GLY A 43 51.48 -1.93 -26.41
C GLY A 43 50.21 -1.08 -26.47
N ALA A 44 49.52 -1.07 -27.60
CA ALA A 44 48.31 -0.27 -27.78
C ALA A 44 47.33 -0.87 -28.82
N GLY A 45 46.23 -1.41 -28.30
CA GLY A 45 45.09 -1.95 -29.02
C GLY A 45 44.41 -3.03 -28.18
N ASN A 46 43.92 -4.10 -28.80
CA ASN A 46 43.36 -5.23 -28.05
C ASN A 46 44.11 -6.49 -28.49
N ASP A 47 45.10 -6.87 -27.69
CA ASP A 47 46.10 -7.87 -28.02
C ASP A 47 45.78 -9.23 -27.39
N LEU A 48 46.23 -10.31 -28.05
CA LEU A 48 46.19 -11.67 -27.51
C LEU A 48 47.63 -12.15 -27.28
N LEU A 49 48.02 -12.29 -26.02
CA LEU A 49 49.39 -12.55 -25.60
C LEU A 49 49.50 -13.92 -24.93
N ASP A 50 50.33 -14.81 -25.47
CA ASP A 50 50.61 -16.15 -24.95
C ASP A 50 52.11 -16.30 -24.65
N GLY A 51 52.48 -16.55 -23.39
CA GLY A 51 53.86 -16.81 -22.97
C GLY A 51 54.33 -18.22 -23.34
N GLY A 52 53.44 -19.21 -23.23
CA GLY A 52 53.74 -20.61 -23.48
C GLY A 52 54.35 -21.35 -22.27
N ILE A 53 55.63 -21.72 -22.32
CA ILE A 53 56.29 -22.52 -21.27
C ILE A 53 57.53 -21.80 -20.74
N GLY A 54 57.48 -21.27 -19.52
CA GLY A 54 58.62 -20.53 -19.01
C GLY A 54 58.34 -19.79 -17.71
N ASN A 55 59.15 -18.77 -17.48
CA ASN A 55 58.92 -17.78 -16.42
C ASN A 55 58.86 -16.44 -17.14
N ASP A 56 57.68 -16.12 -17.64
CA ASP A 56 57.45 -15.11 -18.66
C ASP A 56 56.92 -13.80 -18.05
N THR A 57 56.89 -12.73 -18.84
CA THR A 57 56.36 -11.43 -18.44
C THR A 57 55.53 -10.89 -19.59
N LEU A 58 54.22 -10.82 -19.40
CA LEU A 58 53.24 -10.34 -20.36
C LEU A 58 52.69 -9.00 -19.89
N LEU A 59 52.85 -7.98 -20.73
CA LEU A 59 52.33 -6.64 -20.57
C LEU A 59 51.34 -6.38 -21.70
N GLY A 60 50.07 -6.14 -21.38
CA GLY A 60 49.03 -5.75 -22.33
C GLY A 60 49.32 -4.36 -22.89
N GLY A 61 49.05 -3.32 -22.10
CA GLY A 61 49.38 -1.94 -22.40
C GLY A 61 48.18 -1.01 -22.33
N PHE A 62 47.70 -0.55 -23.49
CA PHE A 62 46.51 0.28 -23.63
C PHE A 62 45.44 -0.42 -24.48
N GLY A 63 44.25 -0.59 -23.91
CA GLY A 63 43.09 -1.21 -24.56
C GLY A 63 42.70 -2.49 -23.83
N ASN A 64 41.89 -3.36 -24.45
CA ASN A 64 41.36 -4.53 -23.73
C ASN A 64 42.07 -5.80 -24.22
N ASP A 65 43.04 -6.26 -23.45
CA ASP A 65 43.95 -7.33 -23.81
C ASP A 65 43.50 -8.69 -23.25
N THR A 66 44.01 -9.78 -23.83
CA THR A 66 43.83 -11.14 -23.34
C THR A 66 45.19 -11.78 -23.12
N LEU A 67 45.51 -12.01 -21.85
CA LEU A 67 46.76 -12.59 -21.38
C LEU A 67 46.53 -14.07 -21.07
N LEU A 68 47.13 -14.94 -21.88
CA LEU A 68 47.01 -16.38 -21.76
C LEU A 68 48.08 -16.98 -20.83
N ALA A 69 47.61 -17.74 -19.85
CA ALA A 69 48.44 -18.36 -18.82
C ALA A 69 49.21 -19.57 -19.32
N GLY A 70 50.53 -19.51 -19.20
CA GLY A 70 51.46 -20.58 -19.58
C GLY A 70 51.79 -21.54 -18.44
N PHE A 71 52.90 -22.27 -18.62
CA PHE A 71 53.48 -23.13 -17.59
C PHE A 71 54.72 -22.49 -16.92
N GLY A 72 54.53 -21.90 -15.75
CA GLY A 72 55.62 -21.68 -14.79
C GLY A 72 55.31 -20.70 -13.67
N SER A 73 56.15 -19.66 -13.50
CA SER A 73 55.89 -18.58 -12.55
C SER A 73 56.13 -17.24 -13.25
N ASP A 74 55.04 -16.68 -13.72
CA ASP A 74 54.96 -15.62 -14.72
C ASP A 74 54.52 -14.29 -14.09
N SER A 75 54.57 -13.22 -14.88
CA SER A 75 54.13 -11.89 -14.46
C SER A 75 53.20 -11.29 -15.50
N PHE A 76 51.95 -11.04 -15.11
CA PHE A 76 50.90 -10.54 -15.98
C PHE A 76 50.51 -9.12 -15.54
N SER A 77 50.48 -8.21 -16.50
CA SER A 77 49.93 -6.87 -16.33
C SER A 77 49.05 -6.58 -17.53
N GLY A 78 47.75 -6.35 -17.35
CA GLY A 78 46.88 -5.83 -18.42
C GLY A 78 47.30 -4.40 -18.74
N GLY A 79 46.75 -3.43 -18.02
CA GLY A 79 47.23 -2.05 -18.05
C GLY A 79 46.10 -1.03 -17.95
N ASP A 80 45.92 -0.25 -19.02
CA ASP A 80 44.86 0.75 -19.16
C ASP A 80 43.72 0.17 -20.02
N GLY A 81 42.75 -0.51 -19.40
CA GLY A 81 41.64 -1.14 -20.14
C GLY A 81 40.62 -1.90 -19.30
N ILE A 82 40.10 -2.97 -19.91
CA ILE A 82 39.42 -4.08 -19.23
C ILE A 82 40.13 -5.34 -19.73
N ASP A 83 41.00 -5.88 -18.90
CA ASP A 83 41.97 -6.89 -19.32
C ASP A 83 41.58 -8.28 -18.82
N THR A 84 41.71 -9.25 -19.72
CA THR A 84 41.31 -10.65 -19.50
C THR A 84 42.51 -11.53 -19.23
N TYR A 85 42.49 -12.23 -18.12
CA TYR A 85 43.36 -13.36 -17.85
C TYR A 85 42.60 -14.68 -18.10
N GLN A 86 43.21 -15.59 -18.87
CA GLN A 86 42.62 -16.89 -19.20
C GLN A 86 43.70 -17.98 -19.33
N ILE A 87 43.37 -19.25 -19.07
CA ILE A 87 44.32 -20.36 -19.24
C ILE A 87 44.57 -20.72 -20.73
N ALA A 88 45.83 -20.97 -21.11
CA ALA A 88 46.24 -21.31 -22.48
C ALA A 88 45.90 -22.76 -22.90
N GLY A 89 44.60 -23.07 -22.98
CA GLY A 89 44.08 -24.28 -23.63
C GLY A 89 44.25 -25.60 -22.85
N THR A 90 43.77 -26.68 -23.48
CA THR A 90 43.38 -27.96 -22.84
C THR A 90 44.53 -28.82 -22.27
N ALA A 91 45.75 -28.29 -22.15
CA ALA A 91 46.91 -29.01 -21.63
C ALA A 91 47.37 -28.49 -20.26
N VAL A 92 47.08 -27.22 -19.97
CA VAL A 92 47.31 -26.57 -18.65
C VAL A 92 46.14 -26.87 -17.70
N ASP A 93 44.96 -27.09 -18.28
CA ASP A 93 43.65 -27.51 -17.76
C ASP A 93 43.63 -28.87 -17.01
N ALA A 94 44.72 -29.23 -16.34
CA ALA A 94 44.87 -30.47 -15.57
C ALA A 94 45.05 -30.19 -14.05
N PHE A 95 44.97 -28.92 -13.65
CA PHE A 95 45.19 -28.45 -12.29
C PHE A 95 44.19 -27.37 -11.90
N ALA A 96 43.73 -27.42 -10.65
CA ALA A 96 42.95 -26.38 -10.00
C ALA A 96 43.71 -25.04 -9.99
N PHE A 97 43.06 -23.98 -10.42
CA PHE A 97 43.58 -22.64 -10.55
C PHE A 97 43.18 -21.77 -9.36
N ASN A 98 44.12 -21.08 -8.72
CA ASN A 98 43.89 -20.41 -7.43
C ASN A 98 44.42 -18.97 -7.47
N ILE A 99 43.69 -18.04 -8.10
CA ILE A 99 44.01 -16.60 -8.12
C ILE A 99 43.56 -15.91 -6.84
N ASN A 100 44.36 -14.92 -6.42
CA ASN A 100 43.88 -13.83 -5.61
C ASN A 100 44.40 -12.48 -6.16
N LEU A 101 43.50 -11.71 -6.79
CA LEU A 101 43.78 -10.40 -7.39
C LEU A 101 44.09 -9.34 -6.32
N GLN A 102 43.41 -9.36 -5.17
CA GLN A 102 43.69 -8.50 -4.01
C GLN A 102 45.17 -8.54 -3.54
N THR A 103 45.81 -9.71 -3.61
CA THR A 103 47.25 -9.91 -3.31
C THR A 103 48.14 -9.88 -4.56
N GLY A 104 47.54 -9.98 -5.75
CA GLY A 104 48.22 -10.08 -7.02
C GLY A 104 49.08 -11.35 -7.17
N THR A 105 48.67 -12.49 -6.60
CA THR A 105 49.42 -13.76 -6.67
C THR A 105 48.54 -15.02 -6.76
N ASP A 106 49.11 -16.14 -7.22
CA ASP A 106 48.48 -17.47 -7.19
C ASP A 106 49.32 -18.55 -6.47
N THR A 107 48.85 -19.80 -6.50
CA THR A 107 49.55 -20.98 -5.93
C THR A 107 50.75 -21.47 -6.74
N PHE A 108 50.91 -21.05 -8.00
CA PHE A 108 52.05 -21.40 -8.87
C PHE A 108 53.20 -20.38 -8.81
N GLY A 109 52.97 -19.23 -8.14
CA GLY A 109 53.93 -18.16 -7.95
C GLY A 109 53.88 -17.09 -9.04
N ASN A 110 52.79 -17.05 -9.81
CA ASN A 110 52.49 -16.00 -10.75
C ASN A 110 52.20 -14.67 -10.03
N THR A 111 52.26 -13.56 -10.78
CA THR A 111 51.93 -12.22 -10.29
C THR A 111 50.99 -11.48 -11.24
N TYR A 112 50.06 -10.70 -10.70
CA TYR A 112 48.97 -10.04 -11.44
C TYR A 112 48.82 -8.57 -11.06
N SER A 113 48.48 -7.71 -12.02
CA SER A 113 48.06 -6.32 -11.79
C SER A 113 47.28 -5.74 -12.98
N GLY A 114 46.17 -5.04 -12.73
CA GLY A 114 45.31 -4.53 -13.82
C GLY A 114 44.77 -5.67 -14.65
N ILE A 115 43.92 -6.47 -14.02
CA ILE A 115 43.19 -7.61 -14.60
C ILE A 115 41.80 -7.52 -13.99
N GLU A 116 40.79 -7.32 -14.82
CA GLU A 116 39.40 -7.13 -14.41
C GLU A 116 38.53 -8.32 -14.82
N VAL A 117 39.00 -9.17 -15.74
CA VAL A 117 38.31 -10.39 -16.16
C VAL A 117 39.20 -11.60 -15.92
N VAL A 118 38.68 -12.61 -15.23
CA VAL A 118 39.33 -13.91 -15.03
C VAL A 118 38.45 -15.02 -15.57
N VAL A 119 39.02 -15.89 -16.41
CA VAL A 119 38.35 -17.08 -16.94
C VAL A 119 39.12 -18.33 -16.52
N GLY A 120 38.46 -19.17 -15.73
CA GLY A 120 38.94 -20.46 -15.23
C GLY A 120 38.93 -21.58 -16.27
N GLY A 121 39.13 -22.80 -15.80
CA GLY A 121 39.33 -24.01 -16.61
C GLY A 121 38.14 -24.98 -16.61
N SER A 122 38.46 -26.27 -16.64
CA SER A 122 37.53 -27.39 -16.43
C SER A 122 37.81 -28.14 -15.11
N GLN A 123 38.39 -27.43 -14.14
CA GLN A 123 38.88 -27.94 -12.87
C GLN A 123 38.39 -27.03 -11.75
N ASN A 124 38.27 -27.58 -10.53
CA ASN A 124 37.86 -26.84 -9.33
C ASN A 124 38.78 -25.65 -9.05
N ASP A 125 38.34 -24.46 -9.42
CA ASP A 125 39.11 -23.24 -9.37
C ASP A 125 38.75 -22.39 -8.14
N THR A 126 39.57 -21.38 -7.85
CA THR A 126 39.35 -20.42 -6.77
C THR A 126 39.85 -19.07 -7.23
N VAL A 127 38.95 -18.10 -7.32
CA VAL A 127 39.25 -16.76 -7.82
C VAL A 127 38.73 -15.73 -6.82
N ILE A 128 39.64 -14.94 -6.27
CA ILE A 128 39.31 -13.83 -5.38
C ILE A 128 39.66 -12.54 -6.12
N GLY A 129 38.68 -11.65 -6.30
CA GLY A 129 38.82 -10.32 -6.89
C GLY A 129 39.51 -9.32 -5.95
N ASN A 130 39.13 -8.05 -6.03
CA ASN A 130 39.75 -6.93 -5.34
C ASN A 130 38.68 -5.93 -4.83
N ASP A 131 38.99 -5.19 -3.77
CA ASP A 131 38.00 -4.31 -3.09
C ASP A 131 37.83 -2.92 -3.76
N ALA A 132 38.11 -2.78 -5.06
CA ALA A 132 38.37 -1.48 -5.67
C ALA A 132 38.07 -1.28 -7.16
N VAL A 133 37.68 -2.32 -7.91
CA VAL A 133 37.28 -2.20 -9.32
C VAL A 133 35.94 -2.91 -9.54
N ASN A 134 35.59 -3.25 -10.78
CA ASN A 134 34.43 -4.07 -11.07
C ASN A 134 34.92 -5.27 -11.86
N GLU A 135 34.75 -6.46 -11.32
CA GLU A 135 35.33 -7.69 -11.85
C GLU A 135 34.32 -8.52 -12.63
N ARG A 136 34.81 -9.29 -13.60
CA ARG A 136 34.11 -10.44 -14.15
C ARG A 136 34.90 -11.71 -13.87
N LEU A 137 34.35 -12.58 -13.03
CA LEU A 137 34.93 -13.87 -12.68
C LEU A 137 34.08 -14.97 -13.32
N ASP A 138 34.71 -15.91 -14.00
CA ASP A 138 34.08 -16.99 -14.76
C ASP A 138 34.80 -18.29 -14.38
N GLY A 139 34.17 -19.19 -13.61
CA GLY A 139 34.76 -20.44 -13.12
C GLY A 139 34.96 -21.44 -14.25
N GLY A 140 33.88 -21.69 -14.99
CA GLY A 140 33.87 -22.41 -16.26
C GLY A 140 33.30 -23.82 -16.12
N SER A 141 34.09 -24.75 -15.58
CA SER A 141 33.59 -26.06 -15.17
C SER A 141 34.46 -26.62 -14.06
N GLY A 142 33.87 -27.28 -13.08
CA GLY A 142 34.55 -27.59 -11.83
C GLY A 142 33.57 -27.43 -10.68
N ASN A 143 34.06 -27.55 -9.44
CA ASN A 143 33.32 -26.99 -8.32
C ASN A 143 34.19 -25.85 -7.81
N ASP A 144 33.81 -24.64 -8.19
CA ASP A 144 34.63 -23.45 -8.18
C ASP A 144 34.27 -22.55 -7.00
N SER A 145 35.20 -21.67 -6.62
CA SER A 145 35.00 -20.73 -5.52
C SER A 145 35.37 -19.31 -5.94
N LEU A 146 34.36 -18.50 -6.20
CA LEU A 146 34.49 -17.15 -6.74
C LEU A 146 34.10 -16.13 -5.67
N SER A 147 34.90 -15.08 -5.51
CA SER A 147 34.60 -13.97 -4.61
C SER A 147 34.95 -12.66 -5.30
N GLY A 148 33.97 -11.77 -5.49
CA GLY A 148 34.16 -10.46 -6.12
C GLY A 148 35.00 -9.54 -5.23
N GLY A 149 34.45 -9.22 -4.06
CA GLY A 149 35.12 -8.50 -2.98
C GLY A 149 34.42 -7.17 -2.71
N GLY A 150 34.71 -6.16 -3.52
CA GLY A 150 34.07 -4.85 -3.39
C GLY A 150 34.13 -4.09 -4.71
N GLY A 151 32.97 -3.97 -5.35
CA GLY A 151 32.85 -3.58 -6.75
C GLY A 151 31.39 -3.61 -7.19
N ASN A 152 31.13 -3.65 -8.49
CA ASN A 152 29.85 -4.15 -8.99
C ASN A 152 30.21 -5.28 -9.94
N ASP A 153 30.26 -6.49 -9.39
CA ASP A 153 30.96 -7.63 -9.97
C ASP A 153 30.01 -8.55 -10.73
N THR A 154 30.57 -9.41 -11.58
CA THR A 154 29.83 -10.44 -12.30
C THR A 154 30.52 -11.78 -12.12
N LEU A 155 29.93 -12.67 -11.34
CA LEU A 155 30.44 -14.00 -11.03
C LEU A 155 29.59 -15.04 -11.76
N LEU A 156 30.21 -15.87 -12.61
CA LEU A 156 29.58 -17.05 -13.20
C LEU A 156 30.30 -18.31 -12.68
N GLY A 157 29.58 -19.24 -12.07
CA GLY A 157 30.10 -20.57 -11.70
C GLY A 157 30.37 -21.40 -12.95
N GLY A 158 29.30 -21.96 -13.52
CA GLY A 158 29.29 -22.60 -14.83
C GLY A 158 28.75 -24.03 -14.79
N LEU A 159 29.63 -25.01 -14.56
CA LEU A 159 29.28 -26.44 -14.57
C LEU A 159 29.93 -27.20 -13.40
N GLY A 160 29.15 -27.41 -12.34
CA GLY A 160 29.42 -28.22 -11.16
C GLY A 160 28.88 -27.51 -9.91
N ASP A 161 29.13 -28.04 -8.70
CA ASP A 161 28.53 -27.44 -7.48
C ASP A 161 29.42 -26.29 -6.95
N ASP A 162 29.07 -25.05 -7.29
CA ASP A 162 29.91 -23.85 -7.17
C ASP A 162 29.62 -23.00 -5.91
N GLN A 163 30.56 -22.11 -5.54
CA GLN A 163 30.42 -21.17 -4.43
C GLN A 163 30.77 -19.75 -4.86
N LEU A 164 29.77 -18.86 -4.90
CA LEU A 164 29.88 -17.48 -5.38
C LEU A 164 29.56 -16.50 -4.24
N PHE A 165 30.44 -15.51 -4.04
CA PHE A 165 30.27 -14.45 -3.05
C PHE A 165 30.50 -13.09 -3.72
N GLY A 166 29.47 -12.25 -3.84
CA GLY A 166 29.60 -10.89 -4.38
C GLY A 166 30.51 -10.03 -3.51
N GLY A 167 29.99 -9.60 -2.36
CA GLY A 167 30.74 -8.92 -1.32
C GLY A 167 30.08 -7.60 -0.94
N THR A 168 30.52 -6.50 -1.55
CA THR A 168 29.90 -5.18 -1.35
C THR A 168 29.72 -4.45 -2.69
N GLY A 169 28.48 -4.13 -3.04
CA GLY A 169 28.13 -3.24 -4.14
C GLY A 169 26.80 -3.55 -4.82
N THR A 170 26.81 -3.85 -6.11
CA THR A 170 25.62 -4.35 -6.82
C THR A 170 26.14 -5.37 -7.81
N ASP A 171 26.05 -6.63 -7.38
CA ASP A 171 26.71 -7.77 -7.97
C ASP A 171 25.72 -8.65 -8.73
N SER A 172 26.22 -9.38 -9.73
CA SER A 172 25.44 -10.33 -10.52
C SER A 172 26.09 -11.71 -10.44
N LEU A 173 25.39 -12.66 -9.83
CA LEU A 173 25.83 -14.02 -9.58
C LEU A 173 24.95 -14.99 -10.39
N ASP A 174 25.57 -15.96 -11.05
CA ASP A 174 24.93 -17.02 -11.85
C ASP A 174 25.66 -18.34 -11.55
N GLY A 175 25.01 -19.27 -10.84
CA GLY A 175 25.58 -20.58 -10.49
C GLY A 175 25.73 -21.45 -11.73
N GLY A 176 24.62 -21.68 -12.42
CA GLY A 176 24.56 -22.22 -13.77
C GLY A 176 24.02 -23.64 -13.83
N SER A 177 24.80 -24.64 -13.40
CA SER A 177 24.37 -26.06 -13.43
C SER A 177 25.16 -26.89 -12.43
N GLY A 178 24.53 -27.18 -11.28
CA GLY A 178 25.24 -27.60 -10.09
C GLY A 178 24.32 -27.89 -8.92
N ASN A 179 24.77 -27.55 -7.72
CA ASN A 179 23.99 -27.44 -6.49
C ASN A 179 24.68 -26.30 -5.74
N ASP A 180 24.40 -25.09 -6.19
CA ASP A 180 25.29 -23.95 -6.05
C ASP A 180 25.00 -23.19 -4.76
N THR A 181 25.99 -22.45 -4.27
CA THR A 181 25.84 -21.59 -3.09
C THR A 181 26.24 -20.17 -3.44
N LEU A 182 25.24 -19.29 -3.53
CA LEU A 182 25.37 -17.89 -3.93
C LEU A 182 25.09 -16.99 -2.71
N SER A 183 25.91 -15.95 -2.53
CA SER A 183 25.68 -14.89 -1.56
C SER A 183 25.98 -13.54 -2.19
N GLY A 184 25.01 -12.63 -2.20
CA GLY A 184 25.18 -11.24 -2.65
C GLY A 184 26.10 -10.47 -1.72
N GLY A 185 25.57 -9.96 -0.61
CA GLY A 185 26.33 -9.33 0.47
C GLY A 185 25.76 -8.00 0.93
N GLU A 186 26.50 -6.90 0.74
CA GLU A 186 26.00 -5.53 0.98
C GLU A 186 25.66 -4.84 -0.35
N GLY A 187 24.38 -4.55 -0.57
CA GLY A 187 23.86 -3.73 -1.66
C GLY A 187 22.81 -4.46 -2.50
N ASN A 188 22.42 -3.90 -3.65
CA ASN A 188 21.28 -4.44 -4.41
C ASN A 188 21.78 -5.44 -5.46
N ASP A 189 21.60 -6.73 -5.20
CA ASP A 189 22.23 -7.81 -5.96
C ASP A 189 21.25 -8.58 -6.85
N THR A 190 21.78 -9.43 -7.73
CA THR A 190 20.98 -10.32 -8.59
C THR A 190 21.62 -11.69 -8.66
N LEU A 191 20.91 -12.70 -8.14
CA LEU A 191 21.36 -14.08 -7.99
C LEU A 191 20.47 -15.02 -8.82
N PHE A 192 21.10 -15.83 -9.66
CA PHE A 192 20.48 -16.95 -10.39
C PHE A 192 21.13 -18.27 -9.96
N GLY A 193 20.35 -19.22 -9.43
CA GLY A 193 20.84 -20.57 -9.13
C GLY A 193 21.15 -21.33 -10.42
N GLY A 194 20.09 -21.67 -11.17
CA GLY A 194 20.18 -22.25 -12.50
C GLY A 194 19.53 -23.63 -12.58
N VAL A 195 20.34 -24.69 -12.53
CA VAL A 195 19.88 -26.08 -12.64
C VAL A 195 20.56 -26.93 -11.58
N GLY A 196 19.84 -27.22 -10.50
CA GLY A 196 20.46 -27.75 -9.28
C GLY A 196 19.52 -27.69 -8.09
N ASN A 197 19.98 -28.10 -6.91
CA ASN A 197 19.30 -27.70 -5.68
C ASN A 197 20.17 -26.62 -5.05
N ASP A 198 19.81 -25.36 -5.28
CA ASP A 198 20.69 -24.22 -5.06
C ASP A 198 20.36 -23.49 -3.75
N SER A 199 21.35 -22.79 -3.19
CA SER A 199 21.22 -21.98 -1.98
C SER A 199 21.62 -20.54 -2.28
N LEU A 200 20.64 -19.65 -2.30
CA LEU A 200 20.80 -18.23 -2.61
C LEU A 200 20.56 -17.40 -1.35
N ILE A 201 21.44 -16.45 -1.07
CA ILE A 201 21.32 -15.47 0.01
C ILE A 201 21.55 -14.08 -0.57
N GLY A 202 20.57 -13.17 -0.51
CA GLY A 202 20.73 -11.78 -0.93
C GLY A 202 21.69 -11.03 -0.01
N GLY A 203 21.16 -10.50 1.09
CA GLY A 203 21.94 -9.86 2.14
C GLY A 203 21.31 -8.57 2.66
N ASP A 204 22.10 -7.49 2.73
CA ASP A 204 21.64 -6.15 3.06
C ASP A 204 21.35 -5.40 1.74
N GLY A 205 20.11 -5.36 1.24
CA GLY A 205 19.87 -4.98 -0.15
C GLY A 205 18.41 -4.86 -0.56
N ASN A 206 18.19 -4.54 -1.83
CA ASN A 206 16.90 -4.79 -2.49
C ASN A 206 17.22 -5.72 -3.66
N ASP A 207 17.10 -7.01 -3.42
CA ASP A 207 17.73 -8.06 -4.21
C ASP A 207 16.74 -8.76 -5.14
N LEU A 208 17.30 -9.45 -6.14
CA LEU A 208 16.55 -10.34 -7.03
C LEU A 208 17.14 -11.75 -6.94
N LEU A 209 16.40 -12.67 -6.34
CA LEU A 209 16.77 -14.08 -6.20
C LEU A 209 15.88 -14.96 -7.08
N VAL A 210 16.50 -15.77 -7.93
CA VAL A 210 15.81 -16.72 -8.82
C VAL A 210 16.50 -18.08 -8.67
N GLY A 211 15.77 -19.08 -8.16
CA GLY A 211 16.25 -20.47 -7.99
C GLY A 211 16.55 -21.12 -9.33
N GLY A 212 15.55 -21.78 -9.92
CA GLY A 212 15.63 -22.32 -11.27
C GLY A 212 14.92 -23.67 -11.46
N ASP A 213 15.62 -24.65 -12.01
CA ASP A 213 15.17 -26.04 -12.10
C ASP A 213 15.73 -26.83 -10.90
N GLY A 214 14.95 -27.01 -9.82
CA GLY A 214 15.56 -27.41 -8.56
C GLY A 214 14.68 -27.79 -7.38
N ALA A 215 15.28 -27.75 -6.20
CA ALA A 215 14.60 -27.78 -4.90
C ALA A 215 15.39 -26.84 -4.00
N ASP A 216 15.12 -25.56 -4.18
CA ASP A 216 16.05 -24.49 -3.86
C ASP A 216 15.79 -23.90 -2.48
N THR A 217 16.75 -23.14 -1.97
CA THR A 217 16.60 -22.36 -0.73
C THR A 217 17.03 -20.93 -0.99
N LEU A 218 16.05 -20.02 -0.98
CA LEU A 218 16.23 -18.59 -1.22
C LEU A 218 16.04 -17.85 0.11
N ILE A 219 17.00 -17.03 0.49
CA ILE A 219 16.93 -16.13 1.65
C ILE A 219 17.17 -14.71 1.13
N GLY A 220 16.19 -13.81 1.24
CA GLY A 220 16.34 -12.41 0.79
C GLY A 220 17.33 -11.67 1.68
N GLY A 221 16.86 -11.22 2.83
CA GLY A 221 17.70 -10.69 3.91
C GLY A 221 17.08 -9.45 4.54
N ALA A 222 17.54 -8.27 4.13
CA ALA A 222 17.13 -7.00 4.70
C ALA A 222 17.02 -5.88 3.65
N GLY A 223 15.78 -5.52 3.32
CA GLY A 223 15.32 -4.50 2.38
C GLY A 223 14.19 -5.08 1.53
N ASN A 224 13.80 -4.45 0.41
CA ASN A 224 12.63 -4.92 -0.35
C ASN A 224 13.04 -5.80 -1.52
N ASP A 225 12.85 -7.10 -1.38
CA ASP A 225 13.39 -8.14 -2.24
C ASP A 225 12.35 -8.71 -3.23
N GLN A 226 12.84 -9.35 -4.29
CA GLN A 226 12.06 -10.13 -5.24
C GLN A 226 12.60 -11.56 -5.30
N LEU A 227 11.77 -12.53 -4.88
CA LEU A 227 12.17 -13.94 -4.76
C LEU A 227 11.28 -14.82 -5.64
N ARG A 228 11.89 -15.81 -6.31
CA ARG A 228 11.18 -16.80 -7.12
C ARG A 228 11.92 -18.14 -7.15
N GLY A 229 11.26 -19.20 -6.69
CA GLY A 229 11.76 -20.57 -6.82
C GLY A 229 11.84 -21.03 -8.28
N ASN A 230 10.70 -20.98 -8.98
CA ASN A 230 10.42 -21.65 -10.25
C ASN A 230 10.24 -23.17 -10.04
N ALA A 231 10.75 -24.01 -10.95
CA ALA A 231 10.32 -25.38 -11.09
C ALA A 231 10.93 -26.29 -10.01
N GLY A 232 10.29 -26.35 -8.84
CA GLY A 232 10.86 -27.08 -7.72
C GLY A 232 9.94 -27.48 -6.58
N THR A 233 10.49 -27.37 -5.37
CA THR A 233 9.81 -27.58 -4.09
C THR A 233 10.62 -26.77 -3.10
N ASP A 234 10.43 -25.46 -3.18
CA ASP A 234 11.44 -24.51 -2.78
C ASP A 234 11.14 -23.96 -1.39
N LEU A 235 12.19 -23.52 -0.71
CA LEU A 235 12.12 -22.89 0.60
C LEU A 235 12.51 -21.42 0.44
N ILE A 236 11.56 -20.52 0.61
CA ILE A 236 11.74 -19.08 0.46
C ILE A 236 11.55 -18.40 1.82
N ASP A 237 12.50 -17.56 2.22
CA ASP A 237 12.48 -16.76 3.45
C ASP A 237 12.91 -15.33 3.09
N ALA A 238 11.96 -14.40 2.92
CA ALA A 238 12.26 -13.10 2.32
C ALA A 238 13.00 -12.17 3.31
N GLY A 239 12.49 -11.99 4.53
CA GLY A 239 13.25 -11.45 5.66
C GLY A 239 12.70 -10.14 6.26
N ASP A 240 13.57 -9.15 6.44
CA ASP A 240 13.20 -7.80 6.91
C ASP A 240 12.91 -6.90 5.70
N GLY A 241 11.64 -6.75 5.29
CA GLY A 241 11.35 -6.18 3.97
C GLY A 241 9.91 -5.75 3.72
N ASN A 242 9.60 -5.55 2.46
CA ASN A 242 8.25 -5.32 1.94
C ASN A 242 8.31 -5.98 0.56
N ASP A 243 8.24 -7.31 0.59
CA ASP A 243 8.85 -8.20 -0.39
C ASP A 243 7.85 -8.72 -1.41
N GLN A 244 8.38 -9.21 -2.53
CA GLN A 244 7.59 -9.79 -3.61
C GLN A 244 8.03 -11.22 -3.87
N ILE A 245 7.20 -12.16 -3.44
CA ILE A 245 7.49 -13.59 -3.50
C ILE A 245 6.60 -14.21 -4.57
N VAL A 246 7.22 -14.85 -5.55
CA VAL A 246 6.52 -15.66 -6.55
C VAL A 246 6.63 -17.13 -6.15
N ILE A 247 5.49 -17.76 -5.90
CA ILE A 247 5.35 -19.15 -5.44
C ILE A 247 4.75 -20.03 -6.54
N ASP A 248 5.17 -21.29 -6.60
CA ASP A 248 4.46 -22.32 -7.38
C ASP A 248 4.50 -23.72 -6.72
N GLY A 249 3.92 -24.71 -7.41
CA GLY A 249 4.05 -26.14 -7.12
C GLY A 249 3.88 -26.55 -5.64
N PHE A 250 5.01 -26.86 -4.99
CA PHE A 250 5.08 -27.38 -3.62
C PHE A 250 5.80 -26.44 -2.65
N ASP A 251 5.94 -25.17 -3.01
CA ASP A 251 6.79 -24.22 -2.28
C ASP A 251 6.35 -23.97 -0.84
N THR A 252 7.33 -23.66 -0.01
CA THR A 252 7.13 -23.13 1.33
C THR A 252 7.77 -21.74 1.43
N ALA A 253 6.95 -20.70 1.57
CA ALA A 253 7.40 -19.31 1.59
C ALA A 253 7.09 -18.62 2.93
N PHE A 254 8.03 -17.80 3.39
CA PHE A 254 7.91 -16.92 4.54
C PHE A 254 8.20 -15.48 4.08
N GLY A 255 7.33 -14.54 4.44
CA GLY A 255 7.53 -13.10 4.24
C GLY A 255 8.56 -12.58 5.24
N GLY A 256 8.12 -12.39 6.48
CA GLY A 256 8.98 -12.15 7.64
C GLY A 256 8.58 -10.90 8.42
N ALA A 257 9.08 -9.74 8.01
CA ALA A 257 8.97 -8.51 8.77
C ALA A 257 8.76 -7.26 7.91
N GLY A 258 7.51 -7.04 7.51
CA GLY A 258 6.97 -5.80 6.95
C GLY A 258 5.66 -6.09 6.23
N ASP A 259 5.29 -5.32 5.20
CA ASP A 259 4.04 -5.59 4.45
C ASP A 259 4.38 -6.26 3.09
N ASP A 260 4.33 -7.58 3.03
CA ASP A 260 4.79 -8.45 1.93
C ASP A 260 3.69 -8.83 0.94
N THR A 261 4.06 -9.34 -0.24
CA THR A 261 3.11 -9.80 -1.27
C THR A 261 3.51 -11.10 -1.94
N PHE A 262 2.62 -12.08 -1.89
CA PHE A 262 2.76 -13.41 -2.51
C PHE A 262 1.96 -13.47 -3.82
N PHE A 263 2.58 -13.96 -4.89
CA PHE A 263 1.97 -14.13 -6.21
C PHE A 263 2.13 -15.57 -6.70
N LEU A 264 1.10 -16.16 -7.32
CA LEU A 264 1.25 -17.44 -8.02
C LEU A 264 2.10 -17.27 -9.30
N ASP A 265 2.94 -18.24 -9.68
CA ASP A 265 3.51 -18.27 -11.04
C ASP A 265 2.55 -18.93 -12.04
N PRO A 266 1.98 -18.19 -13.03
CA PRO A 266 1.05 -18.76 -14.01
C PRO A 266 1.71 -19.69 -15.04
N GLY A 267 3.04 -19.85 -15.01
CA GLY A 267 3.82 -20.67 -15.92
C GLY A 267 4.09 -22.11 -15.45
N VAL A 268 3.93 -22.39 -14.15
CA VAL A 268 4.45 -23.63 -13.52
C VAL A 268 3.38 -24.48 -12.80
N ILE A 269 2.16 -23.94 -12.61
CA ILE A 269 0.99 -24.59 -11.97
C ILE A 269 0.82 -26.06 -12.42
N GLY A 270 0.75 -26.96 -11.44
CA GLY A 270 0.94 -28.40 -11.62
C GLY A 270 -0.33 -29.23 -11.49
N ILE A 271 -0.23 -30.32 -10.72
CA ILE A 271 -1.36 -31.13 -10.25
C ILE A 271 -1.03 -31.63 -8.84
N ASN A 272 -1.98 -31.46 -7.92
CA ASN A 272 -1.76 -31.55 -6.47
C ASN A 272 -0.69 -30.55 -6.01
N ASP A 273 -0.80 -29.30 -6.45
CA ASP A 273 -0.01 -28.23 -5.83
C ASP A 273 -0.34 -28.22 -4.33
N ASN A 274 0.62 -27.93 -3.45
CA ASN A 274 0.40 -27.93 -1.99
C ASN A 274 1.35 -26.91 -1.35
N MET A 275 1.23 -25.68 -1.82
CA MET A 275 1.98 -24.52 -1.36
C MET A 275 1.67 -24.23 0.11
N THR A 276 2.66 -23.75 0.85
CA THR A 276 2.49 -23.26 2.23
C THR A 276 3.11 -21.87 2.33
N ILE A 277 2.31 -20.86 2.69
CA ILE A 277 2.81 -19.51 2.93
C ILE A 277 2.55 -19.07 4.36
N ALA A 278 3.46 -18.25 4.88
CA ALA A 278 3.24 -17.42 6.04
C ALA A 278 3.75 -16.00 5.71
N GLY A 279 2.96 -14.96 5.95
CA GLY A 279 3.44 -13.59 5.81
C GLY A 279 4.40 -13.26 6.94
N GLY A 280 3.90 -12.73 8.04
CA GLY A 280 4.67 -12.44 9.24
C GLY A 280 3.85 -11.66 10.27
N GLU A 281 4.48 -11.27 11.38
CA GLU A 281 3.84 -10.50 12.48
C GLU A 281 4.85 -9.52 13.13
N THR A 282 5.89 -9.13 12.40
CA THR A 282 7.06 -8.40 12.93
C THR A 282 7.40 -7.05 12.29
N GLY A 283 6.41 -6.24 11.95
CA GLY A 283 6.69 -4.83 11.63
C GLY A 283 5.53 -4.01 11.10
N GLU A 284 4.41 -4.65 10.80
CA GLU A 284 3.41 -4.13 9.86
C GLU A 284 2.75 -2.82 10.28
N THR A 285 2.33 -2.10 9.24
CA THR A 285 1.33 -1.04 9.38
C THR A 285 0.17 -1.18 8.39
N SER A 286 0.28 -2.08 7.42
CA SER A 286 -0.75 -2.37 6.42
C SER A 286 -1.03 -3.87 6.19
N GLY A 287 -0.14 -4.77 6.60
CA GLY A 287 -0.34 -6.23 6.54
C GLY A 287 -0.02 -6.86 5.20
N ASP A 288 0.11 -8.19 5.21
CA ASP A 288 0.55 -9.02 4.10
C ASP A 288 -0.58 -9.35 3.11
N VAL A 289 -0.18 -9.59 1.86
CA VAL A 289 -1.12 -9.78 0.74
C VAL A 289 -0.85 -11.08 -0.01
N LEU A 290 -1.87 -11.92 -0.15
CA LEU A 290 -1.89 -13.03 -1.10
C LEU A 290 -2.65 -12.62 -2.37
N ASP A 291 -1.94 -12.44 -3.48
CA ASP A 291 -2.50 -12.09 -4.79
C ASP A 291 -2.61 -13.33 -5.70
N LEU A 292 -3.85 -13.82 -5.83
CA LEU A 292 -4.22 -14.98 -6.65
C LEU A 292 -4.70 -14.56 -8.05
N SER A 293 -4.68 -13.26 -8.38
CA SER A 293 -5.42 -12.69 -9.52
C SER A 293 -4.86 -13.02 -10.90
N VAL A 294 -3.76 -13.77 -10.95
CA VAL A 294 -3.21 -14.36 -12.18
C VAL A 294 -3.81 -15.73 -12.52
N SER A 295 -4.54 -16.37 -11.58
CA SER A 295 -5.31 -17.58 -11.86
C SER A 295 -6.43 -17.30 -12.87
N LEU A 296 -6.72 -18.30 -13.71
CA LEU A 296 -7.77 -18.27 -14.73
C LEU A 296 -8.90 -19.26 -14.44
N ASP A 297 -8.88 -19.88 -13.26
CA ASP A 297 -9.85 -20.83 -12.77
C ASP A 297 -10.44 -20.33 -11.44
N ALA A 298 -11.75 -20.57 -11.26
CA ALA A 298 -12.50 -20.15 -10.09
C ALA A 298 -12.05 -20.87 -8.81
N LEU A 299 -11.75 -20.09 -7.79
CA LEU A 299 -11.15 -20.50 -6.53
C LEU A 299 -12.17 -20.62 -5.39
N ARG A 300 -11.87 -21.54 -4.46
CA ARG A 300 -12.48 -21.58 -3.13
C ARG A 300 -11.43 -21.19 -2.10
N ILE A 301 -11.65 -20.07 -1.43
CA ILE A 301 -10.82 -19.57 -0.34
C ILE A 301 -11.57 -19.84 0.97
N THR A 302 -11.03 -20.70 1.83
CA THR A 302 -11.65 -21.11 3.09
C THR A 302 -10.80 -20.65 4.26
N TYR A 303 -11.32 -19.77 5.11
CA TYR A 303 -10.59 -19.25 6.26
C TYR A 303 -10.76 -20.15 7.49
N GLY A 304 -9.75 -20.10 8.36
CA GLY A 304 -9.74 -20.74 9.67
C GLY A 304 -10.51 -19.93 10.72
N THR A 305 -10.20 -20.17 12.00
CA THR A 305 -10.80 -19.39 13.10
C THR A 305 -10.12 -18.04 13.32
N ASN A 306 -8.90 -17.88 12.80
CA ASN A 306 -8.21 -16.61 12.68
C ASN A 306 -8.41 -16.12 11.25
N GLY A 307 -8.87 -14.89 11.06
CA GLY A 307 -9.11 -14.28 9.75
C GLY A 307 -7.86 -14.17 8.88
N GLU A 308 -6.67 -14.20 9.50
CA GLU A 308 -5.39 -14.13 8.79
C GLU A 308 -4.85 -15.51 8.32
N GLY A 309 -5.68 -16.56 8.24
CA GLY A 309 -5.20 -17.89 7.82
C GLY A 309 -6.27 -18.81 7.25
N GLY A 310 -5.90 -19.69 6.31
CA GLY A 310 -6.85 -20.49 5.56
C GLY A 310 -6.23 -21.41 4.51
N THR A 311 -7.05 -21.82 3.55
CA THR A 311 -6.69 -22.69 2.42
C THR A 311 -7.34 -22.22 1.12
N VAL A 312 -6.63 -22.33 0.01
CA VAL A 312 -7.15 -22.11 -1.35
C VAL A 312 -7.21 -23.45 -2.09
N ASN A 313 -8.31 -23.66 -2.82
CA ASN A 313 -8.52 -24.82 -3.70
C ASN A 313 -9.09 -24.32 -5.05
N GLY A 314 -8.81 -24.99 -6.16
CA GLY A 314 -9.25 -24.62 -7.52
C GLY A 314 -8.18 -23.97 -8.39
N ILE A 315 -6.95 -23.85 -7.89
CA ILE A 315 -5.77 -23.45 -8.68
C ILE A 315 -5.43 -24.54 -9.69
N ASP A 316 -5.65 -25.82 -9.32
CA ASP A 316 -5.54 -26.96 -10.23
C ASP A 316 -6.88 -27.71 -10.46
N THR A 317 -6.85 -28.67 -11.39
CA THR A 317 -8.03 -29.38 -11.89
C THR A 317 -8.59 -30.48 -10.96
N ASP A 318 -8.00 -30.72 -9.78
CA ASP A 318 -8.44 -31.77 -8.86
C ASP A 318 -9.34 -31.28 -7.70
N THR A 319 -9.16 -31.82 -6.49
CA THR A 319 -10.00 -31.57 -5.31
C THR A 319 -9.18 -31.55 -4.00
N GLY A 320 -7.86 -31.56 -4.11
CA GLY A 320 -6.93 -31.27 -3.03
C GLY A 320 -7.07 -29.84 -2.52
N THR A 321 -6.21 -29.49 -1.57
CA THR A 321 -5.97 -28.09 -1.18
C THR A 321 -4.66 -27.70 -1.81
N ASP A 322 -4.67 -26.59 -2.52
CA ASP A 322 -3.61 -26.20 -3.44
C ASP A 322 -2.61 -25.29 -2.74
N LEU A 323 -3.12 -24.47 -1.81
CA LEU A 323 -2.33 -23.56 -0.99
C LEU A 323 -2.89 -23.51 0.45
N THR A 324 -2.01 -23.49 1.44
CA THR A 324 -2.33 -23.15 2.85
C THR A 324 -1.63 -21.85 3.22
N PHE A 325 -2.35 -20.91 3.84
CA PHE A 325 -1.80 -19.63 4.30
C PHE A 325 -2.05 -19.39 5.78
N ILE A 326 -1.14 -18.66 6.43
CA ILE A 326 -1.26 -18.10 7.78
C ILE A 326 -0.62 -16.72 7.81
N GLU A 327 -0.99 -15.86 8.76
CA GLU A 327 -0.39 -14.53 8.92
C GLU A 327 -0.45 -13.76 7.57
N ILE A 328 -1.65 -13.69 6.96
CA ILE A 328 -1.96 -12.93 5.74
C ILE A 328 -3.21 -12.07 6.00
N GLU A 329 -3.05 -10.76 6.04
CA GLU A 329 -4.15 -9.83 6.37
C GLU A 329 -5.13 -9.66 5.21
N ARG A 330 -4.68 -9.78 3.95
CA ARG A 330 -5.53 -9.59 2.76
C ARG A 330 -5.34 -10.67 1.69
N VAL A 331 -6.44 -11.13 1.13
CA VAL A 331 -6.42 -12.00 -0.06
C VAL A 331 -7.12 -11.32 -1.24
N ILE A 332 -6.47 -11.32 -2.40
CA ILE A 332 -7.02 -10.87 -3.67
C ILE A 332 -7.28 -12.12 -4.52
N ALA A 333 -8.54 -12.32 -4.93
CA ALA A 333 -8.97 -13.46 -5.71
C ALA A 333 -8.87 -13.18 -7.24
N THR A 334 -9.63 -13.89 -8.07
CA THR A 334 -9.47 -13.93 -9.53
C THR A 334 -10.40 -12.93 -10.25
N ASP A 335 -10.56 -13.05 -11.58
CA ASP A 335 -11.66 -12.39 -12.32
C ASP A 335 -12.75 -13.44 -12.74
N GLU A 336 -12.81 -14.59 -12.07
CA GLU A 336 -13.76 -15.70 -12.26
C GLU A 336 -14.64 -15.91 -11.00
N ASN A 337 -15.74 -16.67 -11.12
CA ASN A 337 -16.74 -16.85 -10.05
C ASN A 337 -16.23 -17.56 -8.78
N ASP A 338 -15.68 -16.80 -7.84
CA ASP A 338 -14.98 -17.29 -6.66
C ASP A 338 -15.93 -17.59 -5.49
N THR A 339 -15.44 -18.33 -4.49
CA THR A 339 -16.18 -18.58 -3.24
C THR A 339 -15.30 -18.38 -2.02
N ILE A 340 -15.68 -17.41 -1.19
CA ILE A 340 -15.05 -17.13 0.10
C ILE A 340 -15.88 -17.77 1.23
N ASP A 341 -15.26 -18.63 2.02
CA ASP A 341 -15.86 -19.35 3.16
C ASP A 341 -15.11 -19.03 4.46
N GLY A 342 -15.45 -17.89 5.04
CA GLY A 342 -15.00 -17.40 6.34
C GLY A 342 -15.96 -17.68 7.49
N VAL A 343 -16.99 -18.53 7.33
CA VAL A 343 -18.04 -18.78 8.35
C VAL A 343 -17.51 -19.23 9.72
N LEU A 344 -16.25 -19.67 9.80
CA LEU A 344 -15.58 -20.07 11.05
C LEU A 344 -14.67 -19.00 11.67
N ALA A 345 -14.39 -17.90 10.96
CA ALA A 345 -13.52 -16.83 11.43
C ALA A 345 -14.13 -16.09 12.64
N THR A 346 -13.24 -15.55 13.47
CA THR A 346 -13.60 -14.79 14.68
C THR A 346 -12.78 -13.51 14.86
N SER A 347 -11.95 -13.19 13.87
CA SER A 347 -11.21 -11.96 13.63
C SER A 347 -11.47 -11.55 12.18
N GLY A 348 -11.30 -10.26 11.89
CA GLY A 348 -11.68 -9.68 10.59
C GLY A 348 -10.94 -10.29 9.41
N ILE A 349 -11.62 -10.44 8.28
CA ILE A 349 -11.09 -10.82 6.97
C ILE A 349 -11.04 -9.59 6.07
N ASN A 350 -9.97 -9.43 5.29
CA ASN A 350 -9.90 -8.46 4.19
C ASN A 350 -9.81 -9.21 2.85
N VAL A 351 -10.80 -9.03 1.97
CA VAL A 351 -10.86 -9.76 0.70
C VAL A 351 -11.32 -8.86 -0.46
N GLU A 352 -10.67 -9.02 -1.60
CA GLU A 352 -11.07 -8.43 -2.89
C GLU A 352 -11.31 -9.58 -3.89
N THR A 353 -12.52 -9.72 -4.42
CA THR A 353 -12.83 -10.77 -5.41
C THR A 353 -12.86 -10.30 -6.85
N ARG A 354 -12.69 -8.98 -7.09
CA ARG A 354 -12.47 -8.29 -8.39
C ARG A 354 -13.52 -8.45 -9.48
N GLY A 355 -13.97 -9.65 -9.82
CA GLY A 355 -14.99 -9.90 -10.84
C GLY A 355 -15.27 -11.39 -11.07
N GLY A 356 -16.42 -11.67 -11.68
CA GLY A 356 -17.06 -13.00 -11.59
C GLY A 356 -18.37 -12.86 -10.81
N ASP A 357 -19.33 -13.79 -10.93
CA ASP A 357 -20.49 -13.77 -10.00
C ASP A 357 -20.13 -14.54 -8.72
N ASP A 358 -19.74 -13.82 -7.67
CA ASP A 358 -19.05 -14.37 -6.49
C ASP A 358 -19.97 -14.72 -5.32
N LEU A 359 -19.47 -15.56 -4.40
CA LEU A 359 -20.16 -15.96 -3.17
C LEU A 359 -19.26 -15.80 -1.94
N ILE A 360 -19.56 -14.80 -1.11
CA ILE A 360 -18.71 -14.35 0.00
C ILE A 360 -19.43 -14.54 1.35
N PHE A 361 -18.75 -15.20 2.28
CA PHE A 361 -19.10 -15.24 3.70
C PHE A 361 -17.84 -14.93 4.53
N THR A 362 -17.86 -13.97 5.47
CA THR A 362 -16.67 -13.62 6.27
C THR A 362 -16.78 -13.91 7.77
N GLY A 363 -17.99 -13.99 8.33
CA GLY A 363 -18.29 -14.75 9.54
C GLY A 363 -18.43 -13.92 10.82
N SER A 364 -17.33 -13.54 11.46
CA SER A 364 -17.34 -12.70 12.66
C SER A 364 -15.99 -12.02 12.85
N GLY A 365 -16.01 -10.73 13.10
CA GLY A 365 -14.84 -9.86 12.97
C GLY A 365 -15.30 -8.49 12.52
N ASN A 366 -14.38 -7.59 12.22
CA ASN A 366 -14.70 -6.37 11.47
C ASN A 366 -14.10 -6.58 10.09
N ASP A 367 -14.92 -7.02 9.16
CA ASP A 367 -14.52 -7.50 7.83
C ASP A 367 -14.42 -6.34 6.83
N THR A 368 -13.61 -6.52 5.79
CA THR A 368 -13.49 -5.58 4.66
C THR A 368 -13.57 -6.36 3.37
N ILE A 369 -14.59 -6.07 2.57
CA ILE A 369 -14.96 -6.83 1.38
C ILE A 369 -15.10 -5.87 0.21
N ASP A 370 -14.37 -6.14 -0.88
CA ASP A 370 -14.63 -5.58 -2.19
C ASP A 370 -15.03 -6.73 -3.14
N ALA A 371 -16.31 -6.80 -3.47
CA ALA A 371 -16.86 -7.84 -4.34
C ALA A 371 -16.54 -7.59 -5.83
N GLY A 372 -16.03 -6.41 -6.19
CA GLY A 372 -15.53 -6.16 -7.53
C GLY A 372 -16.61 -5.99 -8.61
N ALA A 373 -16.86 -7.03 -9.43
CA ALA A 373 -17.63 -6.87 -10.67
C ALA A 373 -18.36 -8.14 -11.13
N GLY A 374 -19.56 -8.38 -10.59
CA GLY A 374 -20.42 -9.46 -11.05
C GLY A 374 -21.90 -9.30 -10.77
N ASN A 375 -22.43 -10.26 -10.01
CA ASN A 375 -23.78 -10.26 -9.43
C ASN A 375 -23.66 -11.01 -8.10
N ASP A 376 -23.01 -10.34 -7.16
CA ASP A 376 -22.25 -10.99 -6.10
C ASP A 376 -23.11 -11.19 -4.86
N PHE A 377 -22.85 -12.24 -4.08
CA PHE A 377 -23.61 -12.56 -2.87
C PHE A 377 -22.73 -12.45 -1.64
N VAL A 378 -22.88 -11.38 -0.87
CA VAL A 378 -22.02 -11.05 0.26
C VAL A 378 -22.78 -11.13 1.58
N PHE A 379 -22.31 -11.98 2.49
CA PHE A 379 -22.80 -12.10 3.87
C PHE A 379 -21.63 -11.81 4.82
N ALA A 380 -21.58 -10.60 5.39
CA ALA A 380 -20.45 -10.20 6.22
C ALA A 380 -20.49 -10.91 7.59
N GLY A 381 -21.52 -10.68 8.40
CA GLY A 381 -21.89 -11.58 9.49
C GLY A 381 -22.02 -10.91 10.84
N ALA A 382 -20.91 -10.72 11.57
CA ALA A 382 -20.99 -10.17 12.93
C ALA A 382 -19.76 -9.35 13.35
N GLY A 383 -19.88 -8.05 13.16
CA GLY A 383 -19.08 -6.96 13.71
C GLY A 383 -19.35 -5.69 12.90
N ASP A 384 -18.51 -4.66 13.01
CA ASP A 384 -18.74 -3.42 12.23
C ASP A 384 -17.99 -3.53 10.89
N ASP A 385 -18.68 -4.00 9.85
CA ASP A 385 -18.11 -4.46 8.57
C ASP A 385 -18.11 -3.38 7.48
N VAL A 386 -17.23 -3.53 6.48
CA VAL A 386 -17.13 -2.64 5.31
C VAL A 386 -17.32 -3.46 4.03
N ILE A 387 -18.39 -3.20 3.29
CA ILE A 387 -18.77 -3.93 2.08
C ILE A 387 -18.84 -2.97 0.89
N THR A 388 -18.13 -3.28 -0.19
CA THR A 388 -18.30 -2.65 -1.50
C THR A 388 -18.83 -3.70 -2.47
N GLY A 389 -20.05 -3.49 -2.99
CA GLY A 389 -20.66 -4.42 -3.95
C GLY A 389 -20.10 -4.29 -5.36
N GLY A 390 -19.59 -3.11 -5.71
CA GLY A 390 -18.96 -2.90 -7.00
C GLY A 390 -19.95 -2.95 -8.17
N ALA A 391 -19.55 -3.55 -9.29
CA ALA A 391 -20.11 -3.32 -10.61
C ALA A 391 -21.12 -4.38 -11.10
N GLY A 392 -22.24 -4.57 -10.39
CA GLY A 392 -23.19 -5.62 -10.74
C GLY A 392 -24.68 -5.36 -10.47
N ASN A 393 -25.33 -6.44 -10.03
CA ASN A 393 -26.64 -6.40 -9.36
C ASN A 393 -26.53 -7.24 -8.09
N ASP A 394 -25.80 -6.68 -7.13
CA ASP A 394 -25.19 -7.44 -6.04
C ASP A 394 -26.15 -7.56 -4.86
N ALA A 395 -25.96 -8.57 -4.01
CA ALA A 395 -26.79 -8.89 -2.86
C ALA A 395 -25.95 -8.80 -1.59
N LEU A 396 -26.02 -7.64 -0.92
CA LEU A 396 -25.16 -7.26 0.19
C LEU A 396 -25.93 -7.38 1.51
N PHE A 397 -25.44 -8.23 2.41
CA PHE A 397 -26.01 -8.47 3.73
C PHE A 397 -24.94 -8.14 4.79
N GLY A 398 -25.14 -7.10 5.60
CA GLY A 398 -24.26 -6.78 6.73
C GLY A 398 -24.43 -7.76 7.90
N GLU A 399 -25.69 -8.11 8.16
CA GLU A 399 -26.16 -9.00 9.22
C GLU A 399 -26.15 -8.38 10.64
N ALA A 400 -25.00 -8.14 11.29
CA ALA A 400 -24.98 -7.72 12.70
C ALA A 400 -23.77 -6.90 13.19
N GLY A 401 -23.85 -5.58 13.05
CA GLY A 401 -23.02 -4.58 13.72
C GLY A 401 -23.30 -3.17 13.19
N ASP A 402 -22.38 -2.20 13.35
CA ASP A 402 -22.54 -0.85 12.78
C ASP A 402 -21.89 -0.78 11.37
N ASP A 403 -22.58 -1.29 10.34
CA ASP A 403 -21.97 -1.60 9.03
C ASP A 403 -21.87 -0.40 8.07
N LEU A 404 -20.93 -0.49 7.11
CA LEU A 404 -20.77 0.42 5.98
C LEU A 404 -20.90 -0.34 4.65
N LEU A 405 -22.03 -0.21 3.97
CA LEU A 405 -22.33 -0.88 2.71
C LEU A 405 -22.32 0.14 1.56
N ILE A 406 -21.55 -0.10 0.49
CA ILE A 406 -21.42 0.77 -0.69
C ILE A 406 -22.00 0.05 -1.91
N ALA A 407 -23.15 0.53 -2.39
CA ALA A 407 -23.91 -0.11 -3.47
C ALA A 407 -23.72 0.53 -4.85
N GLY A 408 -23.59 -0.32 -5.86
CA GLY A 408 -23.64 -0.03 -7.28
C GLY A 408 -25.06 0.10 -7.84
N ALA A 409 -25.19 0.06 -9.16
CA ALA A 409 -26.42 0.44 -9.86
C ALA A 409 -27.31 -0.75 -10.26
N GLY A 410 -27.57 -1.67 -9.34
CA GLY A 410 -28.58 -2.74 -9.47
C GLY A 410 -28.92 -3.48 -8.17
N ASP A 411 -28.26 -3.11 -7.09
CA ASP A 411 -28.03 -3.96 -5.92
C ASP A 411 -29.24 -4.07 -4.99
N ALA A 412 -29.23 -5.14 -4.20
CA ALA A 412 -30.08 -5.34 -3.04
C ALA A 412 -29.23 -5.32 -1.77
N VAL A 413 -29.48 -4.33 -0.92
CA VAL A 413 -28.81 -4.14 0.37
C VAL A 413 -29.80 -4.46 1.50
N ASP A 414 -29.36 -5.26 2.46
CA ASP A 414 -30.05 -5.55 3.72
C ASP A 414 -28.99 -5.35 4.83
N ALA A 415 -29.00 -4.20 5.49
CA ALA A 415 -27.90 -3.82 6.39
C ALA A 415 -27.91 -4.69 7.65
N GLY A 416 -29.06 -4.80 8.33
CA GLY A 416 -29.35 -5.90 9.26
C GLY A 416 -29.68 -5.44 10.68
N ALA A 417 -28.67 -5.39 11.55
CA ALA A 417 -28.85 -5.19 12.99
C ALA A 417 -27.74 -4.33 13.61
N GLY A 418 -27.96 -3.03 13.60
CA GLY A 418 -27.14 -2.05 14.31
C GLY A 418 -27.58 -0.63 14.01
N ASP A 419 -26.64 0.20 13.57
CA ASP A 419 -26.81 1.64 13.42
C ASP A 419 -26.11 2.06 12.09
N ASP A 420 -26.58 1.49 10.97
CA ASP A 420 -25.84 1.26 9.73
C ASP A 420 -25.68 2.49 8.83
N THR A 421 -24.74 2.41 7.88
CA THR A 421 -24.50 3.44 6.87
C THR A 421 -24.43 2.86 5.46
N ILE A 422 -25.44 3.16 4.63
CA ILE A 422 -25.51 2.71 3.24
C ILE A 422 -25.13 3.86 2.30
N GLY A 423 -23.97 3.73 1.67
CA GLY A 423 -23.46 4.58 0.59
C GLY A 423 -23.77 4.02 -0.79
N PHE A 424 -23.38 4.78 -1.81
CA PHE A 424 -23.57 4.44 -3.21
C PHE A 424 -22.37 4.93 -4.01
N ASP A 425 -21.84 4.14 -4.93
CA ASP A 425 -20.75 4.62 -5.80
C ASP A 425 -21.30 5.32 -7.06
N PRO A 426 -21.18 6.66 -7.19
CA PRO A 426 -21.58 7.37 -8.40
C PRO A 426 -20.62 7.14 -9.58
N SER A 427 -19.47 6.50 -9.40
CA SER A 427 -18.52 6.17 -10.48
C SER A 427 -19.12 5.16 -11.46
N LEU A 428 -19.91 4.22 -10.95
CA LEU A 428 -20.44 3.07 -11.67
C LEU A 428 -21.54 3.41 -12.68
N SER A 429 -21.55 2.69 -13.80
CA SER A 429 -22.56 2.84 -14.85
C SER A 429 -23.77 1.94 -14.59
N GLY A 430 -24.98 2.44 -14.86
CA GLY A 430 -26.20 1.64 -14.70
C GLY A 430 -27.46 2.49 -14.58
N THR A 431 -28.60 1.80 -14.60
CA THR A 431 -29.94 2.38 -14.37
C THR A 431 -30.90 1.43 -13.66
N THR A 432 -30.44 0.23 -13.28
CA THR A 432 -31.26 -0.68 -12.47
C THR A 432 -31.47 -0.01 -11.10
N ALA A 433 -32.60 -0.28 -10.47
CA ALA A 433 -32.95 0.38 -9.23
C ALA A 433 -32.35 -0.39 -8.05
N ILE A 434 -31.57 0.29 -7.22
CA ILE A 434 -31.08 -0.23 -5.95
C ILE A 434 -32.27 -0.41 -5.01
N SER A 435 -32.27 -1.49 -4.24
CA SER A 435 -33.15 -1.69 -3.07
C SER A 435 -32.32 -1.70 -1.80
N VAL A 436 -32.75 -0.98 -0.77
CA VAL A 436 -32.09 -0.90 0.53
C VAL A 436 -33.10 -1.17 1.63
N THR A 437 -32.75 -2.07 2.55
CA THR A 437 -33.35 -2.20 3.88
C THR A 437 -32.24 -1.84 4.86
N GLY A 438 -32.50 -0.96 5.83
CA GLY A 438 -31.60 -0.78 6.96
C GLY A 438 -31.73 -1.97 7.91
N GLY A 439 -32.44 -1.78 9.01
CA GLY A 439 -32.71 -2.78 10.03
C GLY A 439 -33.81 -2.30 10.98
N GLU A 440 -34.07 -3.08 12.03
CA GLU A 440 -34.95 -2.70 13.16
C GLU A 440 -34.49 -3.41 14.47
N SER A 441 -33.24 -3.86 14.52
CA SER A 441 -32.67 -4.66 15.63
C SER A 441 -31.48 -3.97 16.27
N ASP A 442 -31.50 -3.86 17.59
CA ASP A 442 -30.40 -3.41 18.46
C ASP A 442 -29.83 -1.97 18.24
N GLU A 443 -30.52 -1.10 17.48
CA GLU A 443 -30.27 0.36 17.35
C GLU A 443 -30.11 1.15 18.68
N ASP A 444 -29.17 2.11 18.75
CA ASP A 444 -28.79 2.81 20.00
C ASP A 444 -28.91 4.37 19.95
N GLU A 445 -30.16 4.88 19.96
CA GLU A 445 -30.53 6.32 19.77
C GLU A 445 -30.15 6.92 18.38
N GLY A 446 -29.56 6.13 17.47
CA GLY A 446 -29.07 6.54 16.15
C GLY A 446 -29.99 6.17 14.98
N GLY A 447 -30.08 4.89 14.65
CA GLY A 447 -30.76 4.36 13.47
C GLY A 447 -29.97 4.57 12.16
N ASP A 448 -30.37 3.86 11.12
CA ASP A 448 -29.66 3.70 9.87
C ASP A 448 -29.62 4.99 9.03
N ALA A 449 -28.62 5.07 8.17
CA ALA A 449 -28.29 6.28 7.42
C ALA A 449 -27.98 6.00 5.95
N LEU A 450 -28.77 6.60 5.05
CA LEU A 450 -28.35 6.77 3.67
C LEU A 450 -27.30 7.90 3.57
N SER A 451 -26.09 7.49 3.19
CA SER A 451 -25.01 8.36 2.70
C SER A 451 -25.39 8.89 1.31
N LEU A 452 -25.33 10.22 1.11
CA LEU A 452 -25.78 10.92 -0.11
C LEU A 452 -24.59 11.52 -0.87
N ASP A 453 -23.57 10.70 -1.03
CA ASP A 453 -22.19 11.16 -0.96
C ASP A 453 -21.51 11.02 -2.30
N GLY A 454 -20.88 12.08 -2.78
CA GLY A 454 -20.53 12.22 -4.21
C GLY A 454 -21.73 12.36 -5.15
N LEU A 455 -22.91 11.92 -4.71
CA LEU A 455 -24.12 11.94 -5.50
C LEU A 455 -24.42 13.34 -6.04
N THR A 456 -24.50 13.44 -7.35
CA THR A 456 -24.86 14.69 -8.04
C THR A 456 -26.34 14.66 -8.44
N ASN A 457 -26.95 15.85 -8.54
CA ASN A 457 -28.34 16.03 -9.00
C ASN A 457 -29.41 15.20 -8.24
N PHE A 458 -29.13 14.80 -7.00
CA PHE A 458 -30.02 13.87 -6.29
C PHE A 458 -31.34 14.49 -5.82
N SER A 459 -32.36 13.64 -5.66
CA SER A 459 -33.65 14.00 -5.03
C SER A 459 -34.21 12.83 -4.22
N ILE A 460 -34.86 13.12 -3.08
CA ILE A 460 -35.44 12.12 -2.17
C ILE A 460 -36.93 12.39 -1.98
N THR A 461 -37.74 11.35 -2.18
CA THR A 461 -39.20 11.34 -1.99
C THR A 461 -39.57 10.28 -0.97
N TRP A 462 -40.09 10.67 0.19
CA TRP A 462 -40.47 9.73 1.26
C TRP A 462 -41.83 9.10 0.99
N THR A 463 -42.02 7.84 1.39
CA THR A 463 -43.26 7.09 1.20
C THR A 463 -44.40 7.75 1.99
N GLY A 464 -45.50 8.06 1.31
CA GLY A 464 -46.60 8.85 1.90
C GLY A 464 -46.26 10.33 2.16
N GLY A 465 -45.03 10.78 1.92
CA GLY A 465 -44.57 12.16 2.08
C GLY A 465 -44.19 12.56 3.51
N ASP A 466 -44.04 11.62 4.43
CA ASP A 466 -43.57 11.83 5.80
C ASP A 466 -42.27 11.05 6.03
N LYS A 467 -41.40 11.54 6.91
CA LYS A 467 -40.14 10.87 7.25
C LYS A 467 -40.30 9.74 8.27
N SER A 468 -41.36 9.76 9.08
CA SER A 468 -41.70 8.65 10.00
C SER A 468 -42.40 7.48 9.29
N SER A 469 -42.11 7.30 8.02
CA SER A 469 -42.33 6.04 7.33
C SER A 469 -41.03 5.26 7.19
N GLU A 470 -39.90 5.88 7.55
CA GLU A 470 -38.51 5.41 7.41
C GLU A 470 -38.12 4.96 5.97
N SER A 471 -39.05 5.09 5.02
CA SER A 471 -39.02 4.54 3.67
C SER A 471 -39.17 5.61 2.59
N GLY A 472 -38.68 5.36 1.38
CA GLY A 472 -38.83 6.25 0.25
C GLY A 472 -38.08 5.84 -1.01
N THR A 473 -37.89 6.83 -1.88
CA THR A 473 -37.11 6.73 -3.11
C THR A 473 -36.11 7.87 -3.20
N LEU A 474 -34.82 7.56 -3.27
CA LEU A 474 -33.74 8.45 -3.67
C LEU A 474 -33.51 8.28 -5.18
N THR A 475 -33.10 9.34 -5.86
CA THR A 475 -32.62 9.31 -7.25
C THR A 475 -31.36 10.14 -7.31
N TYR A 476 -30.36 9.74 -8.10
CA TYR A 476 -29.14 10.52 -8.32
C TYR A 476 -28.65 10.39 -9.77
N LEU A 477 -27.65 11.19 -10.14
CA LEU A 477 -26.97 11.11 -11.44
C LEU A 477 -25.55 10.56 -11.26
N ASN A 478 -25.25 9.43 -11.90
CA ASN A 478 -23.92 8.83 -11.90
C ASN A 478 -22.94 9.57 -12.85
N SER A 479 -21.68 9.18 -12.83
CA SER A 479 -20.57 9.69 -13.65
C SER A 479 -20.90 9.69 -15.15
N SER A 480 -21.64 8.66 -15.60
CA SER A 480 -22.08 8.44 -16.98
C SER A 480 -23.28 9.29 -17.39
N GLY A 481 -23.82 10.12 -16.49
CA GLY A 481 -24.98 10.98 -16.75
C GLY A 481 -26.31 10.22 -16.81
N GLN A 482 -26.37 9.01 -16.24
CA GLN A 482 -27.56 8.19 -16.12
C GLN A 482 -28.23 8.44 -14.76
N THR A 483 -29.55 8.35 -14.71
CA THR A 483 -30.30 8.47 -13.45
C THR A 483 -30.43 7.10 -12.79
N VAL A 484 -29.80 6.94 -11.64
CA VAL A 484 -29.96 5.78 -10.76
C VAL A 484 -31.11 6.06 -9.79
N THR A 485 -31.86 5.02 -9.44
CA THR A 485 -32.97 5.08 -8.47
C THR A 485 -32.67 4.14 -7.33
N VAL A 486 -32.91 4.57 -6.09
CA VAL A 486 -32.73 3.80 -4.86
C VAL A 486 -34.09 3.78 -4.17
N ASN A 487 -34.62 2.60 -3.88
CA ASN A 487 -35.81 2.42 -3.05
C ASN A 487 -35.35 1.95 -1.68
N PHE A 488 -35.71 2.67 -0.62
CA PHE A 488 -35.25 2.36 0.73
C PHE A 488 -36.42 2.18 1.70
N THR A 489 -36.20 1.37 2.74
CA THR A 489 -37.07 1.15 3.91
C THR A 489 -36.20 1.06 5.16
N GLU A 490 -36.72 1.49 6.31
CA GLU A 490 -36.04 1.55 7.61
C GLU A 490 -34.72 2.38 7.55
N ILE A 491 -34.82 3.72 7.59
CA ILE A 491 -33.74 4.74 7.49
C ILE A 491 -34.12 6.08 8.19
N GLU A 492 -33.28 6.59 9.10
CA GLU A 492 -33.66 7.63 10.08
C GLU A 492 -33.04 9.06 9.88
N ARG A 493 -31.83 9.26 9.32
CA ARG A 493 -30.99 10.50 9.62
C ARG A 493 -30.34 11.34 8.47
N VAL A 494 -30.13 12.69 8.68
CA VAL A 494 -29.20 13.67 7.95
C VAL A 494 -29.05 15.13 8.61
N ILE A 495 -27.92 15.90 8.53
CA ILE A 495 -27.60 17.22 9.26
C ILE A 495 -27.19 18.47 8.34
N CYS A 496 -27.02 19.78 8.83
CA CYS A 496 -26.41 21.03 8.15
C CYS A 496 -26.54 22.50 8.83
N PHE A 497 -26.00 23.66 8.28
CA PHE A 497 -26.06 25.13 8.75
C PHE A 497 -26.48 26.22 7.67
N ALA A 498 -27.29 27.28 7.86
CA ALA A 498 -27.98 27.99 6.72
C ALA A 498 -27.26 29.13 5.93
N ARG A 499 -27.72 29.38 4.67
CA ARG A 499 -27.24 30.42 3.71
C ARG A 499 -27.20 31.84 4.27
N GLY A 500 -26.18 32.60 3.88
CA GLY A 500 -26.06 34.03 4.18
C GLY A 500 -25.56 34.33 5.59
N THR A 501 -25.50 33.33 6.46
CA THR A 501 -24.90 33.41 7.80
C THR A 501 -23.48 33.97 7.72
N LEU A 502 -23.24 35.12 8.34
CA LEU A 502 -21.93 35.76 8.36
C LEU A 502 -21.01 35.09 9.40
N ILE A 503 -19.96 34.46 8.92
CA ILE A 503 -18.88 33.89 9.74
C ILE A 503 -17.78 34.94 9.90
N GLN A 504 -17.30 35.12 11.13
CA GLN A 504 -16.19 36.04 11.41
C GLN A 504 -14.87 35.43 10.95
N THR A 505 -14.22 36.07 9.98
CA THR A 505 -12.88 35.72 9.47
C THR A 505 -11.86 36.83 9.75
N GLU A 506 -10.59 36.57 9.44
CA GLU A 506 -9.55 37.61 9.37
C GLU A 506 -9.87 38.74 8.37
N ARG A 507 -10.61 38.42 7.30
CA ARG A 507 -11.01 39.35 6.23
C ARG A 507 -12.24 40.18 6.61
N GLY A 508 -12.82 39.94 7.79
CA GLY A 508 -14.07 40.53 8.27
C GLY A 508 -15.19 39.49 8.40
N GLU A 509 -16.43 39.95 8.56
CA GLU A 509 -17.60 39.07 8.48
C GLU A 509 -17.83 38.66 7.02
N VAL A 510 -17.66 37.37 6.72
CA VAL A 510 -17.79 36.77 5.37
C VAL A 510 -19.01 35.83 5.37
N PRO A 511 -19.91 35.89 4.39
CA PRO A 511 -21.01 34.94 4.31
C PRO A 511 -20.52 33.50 4.16
N VAL A 512 -21.19 32.55 4.81
CA VAL A 512 -20.77 31.13 4.81
C VAL A 512 -20.62 30.54 3.41
N GLN A 513 -21.42 31.00 2.43
CA GLN A 513 -21.29 30.57 1.03
C GLN A 513 -20.08 31.11 0.27
N ASP A 514 -19.39 32.11 0.83
CA ASP A 514 -18.23 32.78 0.22
C ASP A 514 -16.91 32.39 0.92
N LEU A 515 -16.98 31.52 1.95
CA LEU A 515 -15.82 30.86 2.58
C LEU A 515 -15.13 29.91 1.61
N ARG A 516 -13.82 29.75 1.81
CA ARG A 516 -12.95 28.89 1.00
C ARG A 516 -12.03 28.08 1.91
N LEU A 517 -11.50 26.98 1.40
CA LEU A 517 -10.44 26.23 2.07
C LEU A 517 -9.24 27.17 2.32
N GLY A 518 -8.68 27.10 3.52
CA GLY A 518 -7.64 27.99 4.02
C GLY A 518 -8.12 29.35 4.55
N ASP A 519 -9.41 29.71 4.46
CA ASP A 519 -9.89 30.95 5.10
C ASP A 519 -9.76 30.88 6.62
N MET A 520 -9.16 31.90 7.23
CA MET A 520 -8.96 31.95 8.68
C MET A 520 -10.23 32.44 9.38
N VAL A 521 -10.94 31.55 10.07
CA VAL A 521 -12.14 31.82 10.88
C VAL A 521 -11.80 32.08 12.35
N LEU A 522 -12.51 33.01 12.99
CA LEU A 522 -12.31 33.35 14.40
C LEU A 522 -13.08 32.39 15.32
N THR A 523 -12.35 31.63 16.12
CA THR A 523 -12.86 30.74 17.15
C THR A 523 -12.83 31.37 18.54
N ALA A 524 -13.57 30.79 19.48
CA ALA A 524 -13.76 31.30 20.83
C ALA A 524 -12.51 31.16 21.72
N ASP A 525 -11.71 30.12 21.48
CA ASP A 525 -10.62 29.67 22.37
C ASP A 525 -9.23 29.77 21.74
N HIS A 526 -9.10 29.45 20.45
CA HIS A 526 -7.81 29.30 19.77
C HIS A 526 -7.49 30.42 18.78
N GLY A 527 -8.33 31.45 18.71
CA GLY A 527 -8.09 32.62 17.85
C GLY A 527 -8.48 32.34 16.40
N MET A 528 -7.63 32.71 15.45
CA MET A 528 -7.87 32.43 14.04
C MET A 528 -7.43 31.00 13.71
N GLN A 529 -8.33 30.18 13.17
CA GLN A 529 -8.05 28.81 12.72
C GLN A 529 -8.44 28.67 11.24
N PRO A 530 -7.71 27.87 10.43
CA PRO A 530 -8.03 27.69 9.02
C PRO A 530 -9.28 26.82 8.85
N VAL A 531 -10.13 27.17 7.89
CA VAL A 531 -11.15 26.26 7.35
C VAL A 531 -10.45 25.19 6.54
N ARG A 532 -10.61 23.92 6.92
CA ARG A 532 -9.97 22.78 6.25
C ARG A 532 -10.90 21.99 5.34
N TRP A 533 -12.21 22.10 5.57
CA TRP A 533 -13.22 21.38 4.80
C TRP A 533 -14.52 22.18 4.74
N LEU A 534 -15.27 22.07 3.64
CA LEU A 534 -16.49 22.83 3.33
C LEU A 534 -17.48 21.99 2.49
N ALA A 535 -18.73 21.85 2.94
CA ALA A 535 -19.80 21.21 2.16
C ALA A 535 -21.10 22.02 2.14
N VAL A 536 -22.03 21.70 1.22
CA VAL A 536 -23.33 22.39 1.06
C VAL A 536 -24.46 21.42 0.74
N ARG A 537 -25.50 21.41 1.57
CA ARG A 537 -26.75 20.66 1.36
C ARG A 537 -27.89 21.62 1.03
N ARG A 538 -28.61 21.42 -0.07
CA ARG A 538 -29.70 22.31 -0.50
C ARG A 538 -31.06 21.64 -0.30
N LEU A 539 -32.00 22.32 0.36
CA LEU A 539 -33.39 21.87 0.53
C LEU A 539 -34.35 22.80 -0.21
N SER A 540 -35.25 22.25 -1.00
CA SER A 540 -36.26 22.98 -1.75
C SER A 540 -37.46 23.44 -0.88
N ALA A 541 -38.33 24.26 -1.47
CA ALA A 541 -39.62 24.63 -0.88
C ALA A 541 -40.55 23.43 -0.64
N GLY A 542 -40.46 22.40 -1.49
CA GLY A 542 -41.20 21.15 -1.33
C GLY A 542 -40.65 20.31 -0.17
N ASP A 543 -39.33 20.24 -0.05
CA ASP A 543 -38.62 19.45 0.97
C ASP A 543 -38.96 19.97 2.38
N LEU A 544 -39.04 21.29 2.55
CA LEU A 544 -39.47 21.91 3.81
C LEU A 544 -40.99 21.85 4.06
N ALA A 545 -41.79 21.55 3.04
CA ALA A 545 -43.21 21.26 3.21
C ALA A 545 -43.42 19.81 3.70
N GLY A 546 -42.68 18.85 3.13
CA GLY A 546 -42.70 17.43 3.51
C GLY A 546 -41.94 17.10 4.81
N ALA A 547 -40.86 17.85 5.13
CA ALA A 547 -40.11 17.70 6.38
C ALA A 547 -40.16 18.99 7.24
N PRO A 548 -41.29 19.31 7.90
CA PRO A 548 -41.42 20.49 8.77
C PRO A 548 -40.37 20.57 9.87
N HIS A 549 -39.88 19.43 10.36
CA HIS A 549 -38.87 19.35 11.41
C HIS A 549 -37.45 19.73 10.93
N LEU A 550 -37.20 19.84 9.61
CA LEU A 550 -35.94 20.35 9.03
C LEU A 550 -35.99 21.85 8.70
N ARG A 551 -37.13 22.52 8.95
CA ARG A 551 -37.28 23.95 8.71
C ARG A 551 -36.24 24.75 9.51
N PRO A 552 -35.64 25.79 8.92
CA PRO A 552 -34.63 26.56 9.61
C PRO A 552 -35.19 27.19 10.88
N ILE A 553 -34.40 27.16 11.95
CA ILE A 553 -34.70 27.89 13.16
C ILE A 553 -34.01 29.25 13.08
N ARG A 554 -34.80 30.30 13.26
CA ARG A 554 -34.34 31.68 13.37
C ARG A 554 -34.20 32.05 14.83
N ILE A 555 -33.00 32.43 15.23
CA ILE A 555 -32.69 33.05 16.52
C ILE A 555 -32.56 34.54 16.24
N ARG A 556 -33.54 35.35 16.66
CA ARG A 556 -33.54 36.79 16.36
C ARG A 556 -32.41 37.53 17.11
N ALA A 557 -32.01 38.67 16.56
CA ALA A 557 -30.99 39.53 17.16
C ALA A 557 -31.29 39.85 18.64
N GLY A 558 -30.29 39.70 19.52
CA GLY A 558 -30.36 40.02 20.95
C GLY A 558 -31.13 39.03 21.85
N VAL A 559 -31.67 37.93 21.33
CA VAL A 559 -32.52 37.00 22.11
C VAL A 559 -31.75 36.17 23.14
N LEU A 560 -30.48 35.86 22.89
CA LEU A 560 -29.69 34.96 23.75
C LEU A 560 -28.83 35.69 24.79
N GLY A 561 -28.49 36.95 24.53
CA GLY A 561 -27.70 37.79 25.42
C GLY A 561 -27.62 39.24 24.96
N PRO A 562 -26.96 40.13 25.73
CA PRO A 562 -26.77 41.53 25.34
C PRO A 562 -26.10 41.61 23.97
N ASP A 563 -26.84 42.13 22.99
CA ASP A 563 -26.46 42.23 21.57
C ASP A 563 -26.07 40.90 20.90
N LEU A 564 -26.63 39.76 21.36
CA LEU A 564 -26.33 38.41 20.86
C LEU A 564 -27.58 37.57 20.50
N PRO A 565 -27.67 37.00 19.27
CA PRO A 565 -26.80 37.29 18.12
C PRO A 565 -26.90 38.76 17.67
N ARG A 566 -25.92 39.27 16.92
CA ARG A 566 -25.90 40.68 16.46
C ARG A 566 -26.93 40.95 15.35
N ARG A 567 -27.32 39.90 14.64
CA ARG A 567 -28.36 39.85 13.60
C ARG A 567 -29.18 38.58 13.79
N ASP A 568 -30.22 38.40 12.99
CA ASP A 568 -30.98 37.14 13.01
C ASP A 568 -30.09 36.00 12.49
N LEU A 569 -29.79 35.02 13.34
CA LEU A 569 -29.06 33.81 12.95
C LEU A 569 -30.05 32.75 12.49
N ILE A 570 -29.80 32.14 11.33
CA ILE A 570 -30.62 31.07 10.76
C ILE A 570 -29.78 29.79 10.69
N VAL A 571 -30.24 28.73 11.32
CA VAL A 571 -29.51 27.45 11.44
C VAL A 571 -30.47 26.26 11.32
N SER A 572 -29.94 25.07 11.09
CA SER A 572 -30.77 23.87 11.17
C SER A 572 -31.23 23.60 12.61
N PRO A 573 -32.32 22.86 12.81
CA PRO A 573 -32.83 22.54 14.15
C PRO A 573 -31.82 21.84 15.08
N GLN A 574 -30.88 21.07 14.53
CA GLN A 574 -29.93 20.28 15.31
C GLN A 574 -28.61 21.03 15.62
N HIS A 575 -28.29 22.06 14.84
CA HIS A 575 -27.08 22.88 14.98
C HIS A 575 -26.97 23.49 16.38
N ARG A 576 -25.80 23.40 17.04
CA ARG A 576 -25.65 23.81 18.45
C ARG A 576 -24.99 25.17 18.65
N ILE A 577 -25.56 25.87 19.62
CA ILE A 577 -25.21 27.23 20.02
C ILE A 577 -24.52 27.18 21.40
N LEU A 578 -23.49 27.99 21.60
CA LEU A 578 -22.82 28.09 22.89
C LEU A 578 -23.68 28.84 23.91
N VAL A 579 -24.03 28.17 25.00
CA VAL A 579 -24.75 28.74 26.14
C VAL A 579 -23.79 28.92 27.32
N ARG A 580 -23.52 30.19 27.68
CA ARG A 580 -22.55 30.61 28.71
C ARG A 580 -23.26 31.18 29.94
N SER A 581 -23.47 30.37 30.98
CA SER A 581 -24.23 30.82 32.16
C SER A 581 -23.90 30.15 33.51
N LYS A 582 -24.12 30.89 34.60
CA LYS A 582 -24.09 30.36 35.98
C LYS A 582 -25.18 29.31 36.27
N VAL A 583 -26.18 29.16 35.40
CA VAL A 583 -27.19 28.10 35.49
C VAL A 583 -26.65 26.81 34.90
N ALA A 584 -25.95 26.87 33.74
CA ALA A 584 -25.23 25.74 33.16
C ALA A 584 -24.19 25.18 34.14
N GLN A 585 -23.39 26.05 34.77
CA GLN A 585 -22.40 25.66 35.80
C GLN A 585 -23.00 24.79 36.92
N ARG A 586 -24.22 25.12 37.35
CA ARG A 586 -24.93 24.41 38.43
C ARG A 586 -25.67 23.16 37.96
N MET A 587 -25.88 23.00 36.66
CA MET A 587 -26.61 21.88 36.07
C MET A 587 -25.69 20.81 35.49
N PHE A 588 -24.54 21.20 34.97
CA PHE A 588 -23.67 20.36 34.15
C PHE A 588 -22.20 20.37 34.60
N GLY A 589 -21.87 21.10 35.68
CA GLY A 589 -20.47 21.25 36.14
C GLY A 589 -19.60 22.17 35.27
N SER A 590 -20.09 22.61 34.10
CA SER A 590 -19.43 23.54 33.18
C SER A 590 -20.21 24.85 33.04
N PRO A 591 -19.56 26.03 33.01
CA PRO A 591 -20.25 27.30 32.79
C PRO A 591 -20.72 27.47 31.34
N GLU A 592 -20.21 26.62 30.43
CA GLU A 592 -20.37 26.67 28.99
C GLU A 592 -20.78 25.30 28.45
N VAL A 593 -21.88 25.25 27.69
CA VAL A 593 -22.44 24.02 27.10
C VAL A 593 -23.00 24.32 25.72
N LEU A 594 -22.96 23.33 24.82
CA LEU A 594 -23.53 23.45 23.47
C LEU A 594 -24.97 22.92 23.44
N VAL A 595 -25.90 23.75 22.94
CA VAL A 595 -27.35 23.50 22.96
C VAL A 595 -27.92 23.60 21.54
N ALA A 596 -28.58 22.54 21.06
CA ALA A 596 -29.17 22.51 19.72
C ALA A 596 -30.29 23.55 19.56
N ALA A 597 -30.39 24.20 18.40
CA ALA A 597 -31.37 25.27 18.13
C ALA A 597 -32.82 24.86 18.45
N ARG A 598 -33.23 23.61 18.17
CA ARG A 598 -34.57 23.08 18.49
C ARG A 598 -34.91 23.06 19.98
N GLN A 599 -33.89 23.10 20.84
CA GLN A 599 -34.03 23.12 22.30
C GLN A 599 -34.22 24.54 22.84
N LEU A 600 -34.05 25.58 21.99
CA LEU A 600 -34.19 27.00 22.31
C LEU A 600 -35.58 27.58 21.99
N LEU A 601 -36.46 26.83 21.31
CA LEU A 601 -37.79 27.25 20.84
C LEU A 601 -38.79 27.72 21.94
N GLU A 602 -38.49 27.53 23.22
CA GLU A 602 -39.28 28.10 24.33
C GLU A 602 -38.98 29.59 24.57
N LEU A 603 -37.97 30.16 23.93
CA LEU A 603 -37.58 31.56 24.06
C LEU A 603 -38.39 32.46 23.13
N ASP A 604 -38.88 33.58 23.66
CA ASP A 604 -39.50 34.64 22.84
C ASP A 604 -38.46 35.22 21.86
N GLY A 605 -38.71 35.04 20.56
CA GLY A 605 -37.79 35.40 19.48
C GLY A 605 -36.88 34.28 18.96
N VAL A 606 -37.10 33.01 19.35
CA VAL A 606 -36.58 31.85 18.60
C VAL A 606 -37.74 31.12 17.94
N ASP A 607 -37.83 31.21 16.61
CA ASP A 607 -38.96 30.72 15.83
C ASP A 607 -38.52 29.75 14.73
N VAL A 608 -39.39 28.83 14.33
CA VAL A 608 -39.25 28.08 13.07
C VAL A 608 -39.63 28.98 11.90
N ILE A 609 -38.85 28.97 10.81
CA ILE A 609 -39.18 29.72 9.59
C ILE A 609 -40.23 28.95 8.79
N GLU A 610 -41.41 29.54 8.68
CA GLU A 610 -42.61 29.00 8.02
C GLU A 610 -42.88 29.63 6.63
N ASP A 611 -41.90 30.33 6.04
CA ASP A 611 -42.13 31.12 4.81
C ASP A 611 -42.18 30.29 3.51
N GLY A 612 -41.99 28.97 3.61
CA GLY A 612 -42.11 28.02 2.52
C GLY A 612 -41.03 28.16 1.44
N ARG A 613 -39.90 28.80 1.73
CA ARG A 613 -38.78 28.96 0.80
C ARG A 613 -37.70 27.95 1.10
N GLY A 614 -37.12 27.36 0.05
CA GLY A 614 -35.97 26.48 0.19
C GLY A 614 -34.78 27.15 0.90
N VAL A 615 -33.96 26.33 1.53
CA VAL A 615 -32.79 26.73 2.31
C VAL A 615 -31.57 25.95 1.83
N ASP A 616 -30.50 26.66 1.50
CA ASP A 616 -29.19 26.05 1.34
C ASP A 616 -28.52 26.04 2.72
N TYR A 617 -27.87 24.94 3.07
CA TYR A 617 -27.21 24.73 4.35
C TYR A 617 -25.74 24.22 4.18
N TRP A 618 -24.76 25.03 4.55
CA TRP A 618 -23.32 24.72 4.60
C TRP A 618 -22.92 23.86 5.80
N HIS A 619 -21.74 23.25 5.73
CA HIS A 619 -20.95 22.78 6.85
C HIS A 619 -19.49 23.21 6.65
N PHE A 620 -18.73 23.33 7.73
CA PHE A 620 -17.26 23.45 7.65
C PHE A 620 -16.56 22.97 8.93
N MET A 621 -15.29 22.60 8.77
CA MET A 621 -14.40 22.17 9.85
C MET A 621 -13.10 22.99 9.90
N CYS A 622 -12.49 23.02 11.08
CA CYS A 622 -11.16 23.58 11.35
C CYS A 622 -10.22 22.43 11.77
N ASP A 623 -8.99 22.73 12.20
CA ASP A 623 -8.00 21.74 12.70
C ASP A 623 -8.46 20.89 13.92
N ARG A 624 -9.68 21.14 14.42
CA ARG A 624 -10.41 20.40 15.47
C ARG A 624 -11.85 20.93 15.51
N HIS A 625 -12.69 20.34 16.34
CA HIS A 625 -13.97 20.96 16.69
C HIS A 625 -13.74 22.28 17.45
N GLU A 626 -14.21 23.37 16.86
CA GLU A 626 -14.08 24.73 17.36
C GLU A 626 -15.46 25.34 17.62
N VAL A 627 -15.52 26.39 18.45
CA VAL A 627 -16.70 27.26 18.52
C VAL A 627 -16.38 28.55 17.78
N VAL A 628 -17.03 28.77 16.65
CA VAL A 628 -16.83 29.91 15.74
C VAL A 628 -17.86 31.01 15.98
N ARG A 629 -17.57 32.23 15.48
CA ARG A 629 -18.54 33.33 15.50
C ARG A 629 -19.38 33.40 14.23
N ALA A 630 -20.65 33.04 14.35
CA ALA A 630 -21.69 33.20 13.34
C ALA A 630 -22.68 34.31 13.76
N GLU A 631 -22.87 35.33 12.92
CA GLU A 631 -23.66 36.55 13.24
C GLU A 631 -23.29 37.21 14.59
N GLY A 632 -22.02 37.11 14.97
CA GLY A 632 -21.48 37.59 16.24
C GLY A 632 -21.75 36.70 17.47
N LEU A 633 -22.57 35.65 17.33
CA LEU A 633 -22.84 34.63 18.34
C LEU A 633 -21.86 33.45 18.21
N GLU A 634 -21.56 32.81 19.32
CA GLU A 634 -20.67 31.64 19.39
C GLU A 634 -21.49 30.36 19.11
N ALA A 635 -21.15 29.64 18.04
CA ALA A 635 -21.81 28.43 17.55
C ALA A 635 -20.77 27.39 17.11
N GLU A 636 -21.10 26.10 17.09
CA GLU A 636 -20.12 25.05 16.76
C GLU A 636 -19.69 25.05 15.29
N THR A 637 -18.44 24.71 15.00
CA THR A 637 -18.11 24.09 13.70
C THR A 637 -18.74 22.70 13.65
N LEU A 638 -18.66 22.00 12.52
CA LEU A 638 -19.03 20.60 12.52
C LEU A 638 -18.16 19.82 13.53
N PHE A 639 -18.81 19.10 14.44
CA PHE A 639 -18.16 18.27 15.44
C PHE A 639 -18.12 16.84 14.94
N THR A 640 -16.94 16.29 14.70
CA THR A 640 -16.74 14.87 14.38
C THR A 640 -16.74 14.00 15.64
N GLY A 641 -17.90 13.97 16.31
CA GLY A 641 -18.27 12.80 17.11
C GLY A 641 -18.66 11.63 16.20
N PRO A 642 -18.70 10.37 16.68
CA PRO A 642 -19.14 9.22 15.88
C PRO A 642 -20.46 9.51 15.12
N GLU A 643 -21.50 9.88 15.88
CA GLU A 643 -22.82 10.39 15.43
C GLU A 643 -22.87 11.46 14.33
N ALA A 644 -21.76 12.17 14.10
CA ALA A 644 -21.71 13.34 13.25
C ALA A 644 -20.68 13.20 12.12
N LEU A 645 -19.81 12.20 12.17
CA LEU A 645 -19.14 11.63 10.99
C LEU A 645 -20.14 10.81 10.17
N LYS A 646 -20.99 9.99 10.80
CA LYS A 646 -22.06 9.22 10.11
C LYS A 646 -22.98 10.08 9.21
N ALA A 647 -23.08 11.40 9.47
CA ALA A 647 -23.88 12.36 8.69
C ALA A 647 -23.08 13.27 7.74
N ILE A 648 -21.79 13.01 7.54
CA ILE A 648 -20.90 13.70 6.58
C ILE A 648 -20.66 12.79 5.38
N PRO A 649 -20.61 13.34 4.16
CA PRO A 649 -20.44 12.51 3.00
C PRO A 649 -19.16 11.67 2.91
N GLN A 650 -19.18 10.39 2.50
CA GLN A 650 -18.00 9.51 2.33
C GLN A 650 -16.89 10.18 1.50
N GLU A 651 -17.13 10.67 0.28
CA GLU A 651 -16.11 11.42 -0.48
C GLU A 651 -15.52 12.61 0.32
N CYS A 652 -16.34 13.24 1.18
CA CYS A 652 -15.90 14.28 2.09
C CYS A 652 -15.24 13.75 3.38
N ARG A 653 -15.54 12.51 3.80
CA ARG A 653 -14.89 11.77 4.89
C ARG A 653 -13.49 11.35 4.44
N ASP A 654 -13.32 10.91 3.20
CA ASP A 654 -12.02 10.57 2.61
C ASP A 654 -11.14 11.82 2.45
N GLU A 655 -11.72 12.93 1.97
CA GLU A 655 -11.06 14.26 2.01
C GLU A 655 -10.71 14.65 3.46
N LEU A 656 -11.61 14.43 4.42
CA LEU A 656 -11.38 14.73 5.84
C LEU A 656 -10.33 13.82 6.50
N PHE A 657 -10.24 12.54 6.15
CA PHE A 657 -9.26 11.59 6.69
C PHE A 657 -7.88 11.83 6.06
N THR A 658 -7.84 12.18 4.77
CA THR A 658 -6.62 12.67 4.10
C THR A 658 -6.10 13.96 4.76
N LEU A 659 -6.98 14.87 5.16
CA LEU A 659 -6.61 16.14 5.80
C LEU A 659 -6.41 16.02 7.33
N PHE A 660 -6.98 15.01 7.98
CA PHE A 660 -6.92 14.72 9.41
C PHE A 660 -6.85 13.20 9.68
N PRO A 661 -5.68 12.57 9.51
CA PRO A 661 -5.52 11.12 9.67
C PRO A 661 -5.96 10.60 11.04
N GLU A 662 -5.90 11.43 12.09
CA GLU A 662 -6.34 11.09 13.44
C GLU A 662 -7.84 10.78 13.59
N LEU A 663 -8.66 11.10 12.58
CA LEU A 663 -10.08 10.73 12.53
C LEU A 663 -10.31 9.30 12.00
N GLY A 664 -9.34 8.73 11.28
CA GLY A 664 -9.39 7.37 10.71
C GLY A 664 -8.76 6.27 11.57
N ALA A 665 -7.97 6.60 12.60
CA ALA A 665 -7.18 5.60 13.34
C ALA A 665 -8.01 4.65 14.25
N SER A 666 -7.65 3.36 14.25
CA SER A 666 -8.33 2.24 14.96
C SER A 666 -8.53 2.43 16.47
N LYS A 667 -7.66 3.20 17.15
CA LYS A 667 -7.86 3.65 18.54
C LYS A 667 -8.03 5.16 18.62
N ARG A 668 -9.17 5.65 18.12
CA ARG A 668 -9.56 7.08 18.16
C ARG A 668 -9.35 7.69 19.56
N PRO A 669 -8.55 8.77 19.70
CA PRO A 669 -8.62 9.62 20.87
C PRO A 669 -10.04 10.19 20.95
N ARG A 670 -10.78 9.87 22.02
CA ARG A 670 -12.20 10.25 22.16
C ARG A 670 -12.42 11.71 21.78
N SER A 671 -13.09 11.98 20.65
CA SER A 671 -13.17 13.33 20.11
C SER A 671 -13.83 14.26 21.13
N ILE A 672 -13.04 15.22 21.62
CA ILE A 672 -13.45 16.07 22.74
C ILE A 672 -14.30 17.19 22.15
N PRO A 673 -15.61 17.27 22.45
CA PRO A 673 -16.39 18.38 21.94
C PRO A 673 -15.89 19.67 22.58
N ALA A 674 -15.80 20.75 21.79
CA ALA A 674 -15.27 22.04 22.23
C ALA A 674 -15.89 22.52 23.54
N ARG A 675 -17.18 22.18 23.79
CA ARG A 675 -17.82 22.24 25.12
C ARG A 675 -18.74 21.02 25.34
N PRO A 676 -19.10 20.69 26.59
CA PRO A 676 -20.02 19.59 26.90
C PRO A 676 -21.36 19.70 26.15
N LEU A 677 -21.91 18.53 25.81
CA LEU A 677 -23.11 18.32 25.00
C LEU A 677 -24.23 17.65 25.82
N PRO A 678 -25.05 18.37 26.61
CA PRO A 678 -26.04 17.73 27.48
C PRO A 678 -27.21 17.11 26.70
N LYS A 679 -27.78 15.99 27.17
CA LYS A 679 -28.99 15.38 26.59
C LYS A 679 -30.12 16.42 26.48
N GLY A 680 -30.87 16.40 25.37
CA GLY A 680 -31.80 17.48 25.00
C GLY A 680 -32.91 17.77 26.03
N SER A 681 -33.34 16.78 26.82
CA SER A 681 -34.29 17.01 27.93
C SER A 681 -33.70 17.91 29.03
N ALA A 682 -32.39 17.86 29.26
CA ALA A 682 -31.69 18.69 30.22
C ALA A 682 -31.45 20.11 29.69
N CYS A 683 -31.20 20.25 28.38
CA CYS A 683 -31.14 21.55 27.72
C CYS A 683 -32.47 22.31 27.75
N ARG A 684 -33.61 21.64 27.49
CA ARG A 684 -34.94 22.25 27.68
C ARG A 684 -35.13 22.72 29.13
N ARG A 685 -34.71 21.93 30.13
CA ARG A 685 -34.72 22.34 31.55
C ARG A 685 -33.78 23.53 31.86
N LEU A 686 -32.68 23.71 31.11
CA LEU A 686 -31.78 24.86 31.24
C LEU A 686 -32.47 26.13 30.71
N VAL A 687 -33.05 26.07 29.51
CA VAL A 687 -33.80 27.16 28.87
C VAL A 687 -34.98 27.60 29.74
N ALA A 688 -35.83 26.66 30.16
CA ALA A 688 -36.96 26.93 31.06
C ALA A 688 -36.55 27.54 32.42
N ARG A 689 -35.32 27.28 32.90
CA ARG A 689 -34.77 27.92 34.10
C ARG A 689 -34.28 29.35 33.82
N HIS A 690 -33.77 29.65 32.64
CA HIS A 690 -33.38 31.01 32.27
C HIS A 690 -34.58 31.93 32.07
N ILE A 691 -35.60 31.46 31.33
CA ILE A 691 -36.89 32.14 31.18
C ILE A 691 -37.48 32.49 32.55
N ARG A 692 -37.61 31.50 33.44
CA ARG A 692 -38.19 31.67 34.79
C ARG A 692 -37.40 32.62 35.70
N ASN A 693 -36.09 32.75 35.47
CA ASN A 693 -35.22 33.65 36.25
C ASN A 693 -35.03 35.03 35.58
N ASN A 694 -35.61 35.25 34.40
CA ASN A 694 -35.39 36.40 33.52
C ASN A 694 -33.89 36.73 33.34
N LYS A 695 -33.12 35.76 32.83
CA LYS A 695 -31.68 35.88 32.60
C LYS A 695 -31.29 35.44 31.19
N PRO A 696 -30.29 36.09 30.57
CA PRO A 696 -29.76 35.67 29.28
C PRO A 696 -29.05 34.32 29.37
N LEU A 697 -29.12 33.56 28.28
CA LEU A 697 -28.42 32.29 28.09
C LEU A 697 -26.91 32.49 27.89
N VAL A 698 -26.52 33.60 27.27
CA VAL A 698 -25.12 34.00 27.06
C VAL A 698 -24.82 35.25 27.90
N GLY A 699 -24.08 35.05 28.99
CA GLY A 699 -23.59 36.14 29.83
C GLY A 699 -22.27 36.73 29.32
N CYS A 700 -22.05 38.01 29.57
CA CYS A 700 -20.75 38.64 29.34
C CYS A 700 -19.65 37.97 30.18
N ARG A 701 -18.39 37.95 29.67
CA ARG A 701 -17.26 37.17 30.22
C ARG A 701 -17.23 37.17 31.76
N LEU A 702 -17.16 35.98 32.35
CA LEU A 702 -16.93 35.82 33.78
C LEU A 702 -15.49 36.28 34.10
N SER A 703 -15.35 37.52 34.57
CA SER A 703 -14.09 37.99 35.15
C SER A 703 -13.86 37.30 36.49
N GLY A 704 -12.88 36.40 36.54
CA GLY A 704 -12.38 35.72 37.73
C GLY A 704 -10.94 35.33 37.51
#